data_AF-A0A7X4KWP5-F1
#
_entry.id   AF-A0A7X4KWP5-F1
#
_cell.length_a   1.000
_cell.length_b   1.000
_cell.length_c   1.000
_cell.angle_alpha   90.00
_cell.angle_beta   90.00
_cell.angle_gamma   90.00
#
_symmetry.space_group_name_H-M   'P 1'
#
loop_
_entity.id
_entity.type
_entity.pdbx_description
1 polymer ?
#
loop_
_entity_poly.entity_id
_entity_poly.type
_entity_poly.pdbx_seq_one_letter_code
_entity_poly.pdbx_strand_id
1 'polypeptide(L)'
;MHEVKSIQDLLNQISRDEILLPEFQRGYVWNRDQVRGLMQSLYRKHPTGHLLIWRTYKPSLVRGGEAARDGHSLLLLDGQQRLTTLYVLFKGEAPRFYEGESLFFDLHFNMQTEEFRFWQKSRMENNPAWIGVHEFLQEGLTALLERLEQIDEERRRVIQQNLARLGRLNSVRDYTYTVDQVSGDHYSVEQVVDIFNRVNSRGTPLTRADLALAYVCSLWPEARAELRTFSGKMAERGFAVDLNFLVRCLAAAATGSVLLEGSFLKTPAPTLQDAWEKMQPAFEHLVSVLRQEAFIGGLDDLPTNFVLIPATIYLARQGGQFPSDAIRRRFLRWIFLAGLWARYSGSTDTKLQQDVALVSGRDLDPTHELEAAILRERGRVTLQEGDLERARIDSSVARLSRIVARHRDARDWFTGLRIYDSVTGKNLGEERHHIFPRRVLEKAGFDDTTRINAVANRAILGQRAPKEYQGMSPAEYLPEVDEHQPSALRAQSVPMDRALWQPERFLDFLAARRRLLAEAMNEFIAGWLPEKEADPEQHVRALIAVGESETLEFKSSLRWDHREERVNKALEGVVVKTLAGFLNAAGGTLLIGVDDGGALVGLAADYATLNKQDRDGFELHLQNVLARDLGEAASSSFLTVNFHEIDGQDICQVTVEPSDHAIYVEYKNEAILYLRVGNLTRPLPVKEAVQYVGRHWGKTA
;
A
#
# COMPACT_ATOMS: atom_id res chain seq x y z
N MET A 1 -19.42 16.05 -36.00
CA MET A 1 -19.86 17.43 -36.37
C MET A 1 -18.93 18.41 -35.65
N HIS A 2 -18.49 19.48 -36.30
CA HIS A 2 -17.64 20.50 -35.66
C HIS A 2 -18.50 21.72 -35.35
N GLU A 3 -18.54 22.13 -34.08
CA GLU A 3 -19.24 23.32 -33.62
C GLU A 3 -18.25 24.28 -32.94
N VAL A 4 -18.48 25.59 -33.01
CA VAL A 4 -17.67 26.57 -32.28
C VAL A 4 -18.54 27.16 -31.18
N LYS A 5 -18.10 27.03 -29.93
CA LYS A 5 -18.83 27.54 -28.76
C LYS A 5 -17.96 28.48 -27.94
N SER A 6 -18.55 29.54 -27.38
CA SER A 6 -17.86 30.39 -26.42
C SER A 6 -17.72 29.67 -25.07
N ILE A 7 -16.75 30.09 -24.25
CA ILE A 7 -16.65 29.63 -22.85
C ILE A 7 -17.97 29.86 -22.13
N GLN A 8 -18.57 31.04 -22.27
CA GLN A 8 -19.82 31.37 -21.59
C GLN A 8 -20.96 30.39 -21.94
N ASP A 9 -21.07 30.01 -23.22
CA ASP A 9 -22.07 29.03 -23.66
C ASP A 9 -21.84 27.68 -23.00
N LEU A 10 -20.60 27.16 -23.06
CA LEU A 10 -20.25 25.86 -22.47
C LEU A 10 -20.53 25.82 -20.97
N LEU A 11 -20.19 26.90 -20.24
CA LEU A 11 -20.44 27.00 -18.80
C LEU A 11 -21.93 27.10 -18.46
N ASN A 12 -22.72 27.77 -19.30
CA ASN A 12 -24.18 27.80 -19.15
C ASN A 12 -24.79 26.42 -19.42
N GLN A 13 -24.28 25.67 -20.39
CA GLN A 13 -24.72 24.29 -20.65
C GLN A 13 -24.41 23.34 -19.49
N ILE A 14 -23.24 23.47 -18.86
CA ILE A 14 -22.95 22.73 -17.62
C ILE A 14 -23.91 23.14 -16.50
N SER A 15 -24.18 24.44 -16.34
CA SER A 15 -25.08 24.94 -15.28
C SER A 15 -26.53 24.47 -15.44
N ARG A 16 -26.93 24.09 -16.66
CA ARG A 16 -28.26 23.56 -16.99
C ARG A 16 -28.30 22.03 -17.05
N ASP A 17 -27.22 21.35 -16.65
CA ASP A 17 -27.08 19.89 -16.73
C ASP A 17 -27.24 19.33 -18.17
N GLU A 18 -26.95 20.14 -19.20
CA GLU A 18 -26.94 19.71 -20.61
C GLU A 18 -25.62 19.00 -20.94
N ILE A 19 -24.49 19.58 -20.50
CA ILE A 19 -23.17 18.94 -20.55
C ILE A 19 -22.92 18.22 -19.24
N LEU A 20 -22.75 16.92 -19.35
CA LEU A 20 -22.60 15.98 -18.27
C LEU A 20 -21.25 15.27 -18.38
N LEU A 21 -20.75 14.78 -17.24
CA LEU A 21 -19.49 14.04 -17.20
C LEU A 21 -19.78 12.54 -17.15
N PRO A 22 -19.18 11.72 -18.04
CA PRO A 22 -19.32 10.27 -17.92
C PRO A 22 -18.75 9.73 -16.62
N GLU A 23 -19.40 8.71 -16.04
CA GLU A 23 -18.99 8.08 -14.77
C GLU A 23 -17.56 7.51 -14.82
N PHE A 24 -17.15 7.06 -16.01
CA PHE A 24 -15.85 6.45 -16.28
C PHE A 24 -14.67 7.43 -16.32
N GLN A 25 -14.92 8.75 -16.38
CA GLN A 25 -13.82 9.72 -16.30
C GLN A 25 -13.28 9.78 -14.88
N ARG A 26 -12.05 10.25 -14.68
CA ARG A 26 -11.52 10.43 -13.31
C ARG A 26 -12.04 11.72 -12.66
N GLY A 27 -11.67 11.94 -11.40
CA GLY A 27 -11.90 13.21 -10.72
C GLY A 27 -11.09 14.38 -11.29
N TYR A 28 -11.22 15.55 -10.70
CA TYR A 28 -10.41 16.72 -10.99
C TYR A 28 -9.00 16.54 -10.38
N VAL A 29 -7.96 16.63 -11.21
CA VAL A 29 -6.55 16.35 -10.81
C VAL A 29 -5.58 17.49 -11.10
N TRP A 30 -6.07 18.59 -11.67
CA TRP A 30 -5.21 19.71 -12.02
C TRP A 30 -4.70 20.46 -10.79
N ASN A 31 -3.41 20.78 -10.78
CA ASN A 31 -2.79 21.57 -9.74
C ASN A 31 -2.82 23.08 -10.04
N ARG A 32 -2.35 23.90 -9.08
CA ARG A 32 -2.27 25.36 -9.20
C ARG A 32 -1.51 25.82 -10.45
N ASP A 33 -0.41 25.17 -10.81
CA ASP A 33 0.38 25.57 -11.97
C ASP A 33 -0.36 25.33 -13.30
N GLN A 34 -1.11 24.24 -13.41
CA GLN A 34 -1.92 23.94 -14.59
C GLN A 34 -3.08 24.94 -14.74
N VAL A 35 -3.77 25.26 -13.63
CA VAL A 35 -4.83 26.29 -13.62
C VAL A 35 -4.29 27.65 -14.06
N ARG A 36 -3.16 28.06 -13.49
CA ARG A 36 -2.45 29.30 -13.87
C ARG A 36 -2.06 29.28 -15.35
N GLY A 37 -1.50 28.17 -15.82
CA GLY A 37 -1.06 28.01 -17.21
C GLY A 37 -2.20 28.10 -18.22
N LEU A 38 -3.37 27.53 -17.89
CA LEU A 38 -4.58 27.68 -18.71
C LEU A 38 -5.01 29.13 -18.82
N MET A 39 -5.15 29.84 -17.69
CA MET A 39 -5.55 31.25 -17.69
C MET A 39 -4.55 32.15 -18.43
N GLN A 40 -3.25 31.89 -18.26
CA GLN A 40 -2.21 32.59 -19.02
C GLN A 40 -2.34 32.38 -20.53
N SER A 41 -2.67 31.16 -20.96
CA SER A 41 -2.85 30.80 -22.36
C SER A 41 -4.08 31.47 -22.96
N LEU A 42 -5.21 31.45 -22.24
CA LEU A 42 -6.44 32.13 -22.65
C LEU A 42 -6.24 33.64 -22.76
N TYR A 43 -5.59 34.25 -21.77
CA TYR A 43 -5.26 35.67 -21.78
C TYR A 43 -4.40 36.09 -22.99
N ARG A 44 -3.45 35.24 -23.38
CA ARG A 44 -2.58 35.47 -24.55
C ARG A 44 -3.17 34.99 -25.87
N LYS A 45 -4.40 34.44 -25.88
CA LYS A 45 -5.04 33.81 -27.03
C LYS A 45 -4.21 32.68 -27.66
N HIS A 46 -3.43 31.98 -26.84
CA HIS A 46 -2.75 30.76 -27.29
C HIS A 46 -3.78 29.63 -27.48
N PRO A 47 -3.53 28.68 -28.40
CA PRO A 47 -4.39 27.50 -28.55
C PRO A 47 -4.44 26.67 -27.27
N THR A 48 -5.65 26.37 -26.79
CA THR A 48 -5.87 25.58 -25.56
C THR A 48 -6.46 24.19 -25.83
N GLY A 49 -6.56 23.81 -27.11
CA GLY A 49 -7.08 22.52 -27.57
C GLY A 49 -8.54 22.60 -28.07
N HIS A 50 -9.07 21.46 -28.49
CA HIS A 50 -10.50 21.28 -28.80
C HIS A 50 -11.20 20.58 -27.63
N LEU A 51 -12.52 20.51 -27.67
CA LEU A 51 -13.34 19.71 -26.77
C LEU A 51 -13.96 18.56 -27.55
N LEU A 52 -14.08 17.39 -26.94
CA LEU A 52 -14.77 16.25 -27.53
C LEU A 52 -16.02 15.97 -26.70
N ILE A 53 -17.18 15.91 -27.35
CA ILE A 53 -18.46 15.65 -26.70
C ILE A 53 -19.15 14.48 -27.42
N TRP A 54 -19.73 13.57 -26.65
CA TRP A 54 -20.59 12.50 -27.15
C TRP A 54 -22.06 12.83 -26.90
N ARG A 55 -22.84 12.86 -27.97
CA ARG A 55 -24.29 13.08 -27.90
C ARG A 55 -25.00 11.72 -27.84
N THR A 56 -25.74 11.46 -26.75
CA THR A 56 -26.47 10.19 -26.54
C THR A 56 -27.90 10.42 -26.06
N TYR A 57 -28.82 9.55 -26.49
CA TYR A 57 -30.21 9.50 -26.02
C TYR A 57 -30.43 8.44 -24.91
N LYS A 58 -29.38 7.69 -24.55
CA LYS A 58 -29.41 6.69 -23.45
C LYS A 58 -28.30 6.95 -22.42
N PRO A 59 -28.32 8.10 -21.74
CA PRO A 59 -27.34 8.45 -20.71
C PRO A 59 -27.53 7.59 -19.45
N SER A 60 -26.88 6.42 -19.41
CA SER A 60 -26.94 5.47 -18.27
C SER A 60 -25.74 5.58 -17.31
N LEU A 61 -24.77 6.45 -17.61
CA LEU A 61 -23.48 6.52 -16.91
C LEU A 61 -23.02 7.98 -16.74
N VAL A 62 -23.71 8.74 -15.89
CA VAL A 62 -23.43 10.16 -15.67
C VAL A 62 -23.10 10.44 -14.21
N ARG A 63 -22.05 11.22 -14.00
CA ARG A 63 -21.67 11.71 -12.68
C ARG A 63 -22.54 12.87 -12.23
N GLY A 64 -23.03 12.83 -10.99
CA GLY A 64 -23.63 13.98 -10.31
C GLY A 64 -25.13 14.19 -10.53
N GLY A 65 -25.87 13.22 -11.11
CA GLY A 65 -27.33 13.27 -11.19
C GLY A 65 -27.96 12.34 -12.24
N GLU A 66 -29.29 12.32 -12.28
CA GLU A 66 -30.05 11.68 -13.36
C GLU A 66 -29.96 12.51 -14.64
N ALA A 67 -29.78 11.83 -15.77
CA ALA A 67 -29.79 12.49 -17.06
C ALA A 67 -31.21 12.92 -17.47
N ALA A 68 -31.29 13.91 -18.37
CA ALA A 68 -32.57 14.45 -18.85
C ALA A 68 -33.48 13.33 -19.38
N ARG A 69 -34.65 13.15 -18.74
CA ARG A 69 -35.61 12.06 -19.05
C ARG A 69 -36.27 12.20 -20.42
N ASP A 70 -36.27 13.40 -21.01
CA ASP A 70 -36.77 13.69 -22.36
C ASP A 70 -35.75 14.54 -23.13
N GLY A 71 -34.79 13.90 -23.81
CA GLY A 71 -33.80 14.61 -24.63
C GLY A 71 -32.53 13.82 -24.93
N HIS A 72 -31.58 14.47 -25.61
CA HIS A 72 -30.20 13.96 -25.72
C HIS A 72 -29.35 14.63 -24.64
N SER A 73 -28.42 13.88 -24.06
CA SER A 73 -27.39 14.41 -23.17
C SER A 73 -26.06 14.56 -23.92
N LEU A 74 -25.27 15.58 -23.52
CA LEU A 74 -23.94 15.84 -24.05
C LEU A 74 -22.90 15.38 -23.03
N LEU A 75 -22.26 14.25 -23.30
CA LEU A 75 -21.22 13.67 -22.45
C LEU A 75 -19.85 14.22 -22.83
N LEU A 76 -19.21 14.96 -21.92
CA LEU A 76 -17.88 15.53 -22.13
C LEU A 76 -16.83 14.43 -22.13
N LEU A 77 -16.23 14.15 -23.29
CA LEU A 77 -15.18 13.14 -23.46
C LEU A 77 -13.78 13.73 -23.31
N ASP A 78 -13.49 14.90 -23.88
CA ASP A 78 -12.18 15.56 -23.69
C ASP A 78 -12.33 17.03 -23.29
N GLY A 79 -11.39 17.50 -22.47
CA GLY A 79 -11.39 18.85 -21.95
C GLY A 79 -12.10 19.01 -20.60
N GLN A 80 -12.43 17.90 -19.91
CA GLN A 80 -12.97 17.89 -18.55
C GLN A 80 -12.23 18.86 -17.63
N GLN A 81 -10.90 18.71 -17.51
CA GLN A 81 -10.12 19.48 -16.54
C GLN A 81 -10.16 20.97 -16.88
N ARG A 82 -9.98 21.34 -18.15
CA ARG A 82 -10.09 22.73 -18.64
C ARG A 82 -11.45 23.33 -18.32
N LEU A 83 -12.52 22.63 -18.69
CA LEU A 83 -13.86 23.18 -18.58
C LEU A 83 -14.32 23.25 -17.11
N THR A 84 -13.89 22.29 -16.28
CA THR A 84 -14.10 22.34 -14.82
C THR A 84 -13.36 23.51 -14.18
N THR A 85 -12.08 23.73 -14.53
CA THR A 85 -11.32 24.90 -14.06
C THR A 85 -12.01 26.21 -14.43
N LEU A 86 -12.47 26.32 -15.68
CA LEU A 86 -13.19 27.51 -16.16
C LEU A 86 -14.50 27.69 -15.41
N TYR A 87 -15.25 26.61 -15.16
CA TYR A 87 -16.48 26.69 -14.38
C TYR A 87 -16.21 27.24 -12.99
N VAL A 88 -15.23 26.69 -12.27
CA VAL A 88 -14.86 27.13 -10.92
C VAL A 88 -14.41 28.60 -10.92
N LEU A 89 -13.61 29.03 -11.89
CA LEU A 89 -13.14 30.42 -11.99
C LEU A 89 -14.27 31.40 -12.34
N PHE A 90 -15.24 31.03 -13.18
CA PHE A 90 -16.33 31.93 -13.58
C PHE A 90 -17.50 31.94 -12.59
N LYS A 91 -17.79 30.80 -11.95
CA LYS A 91 -18.96 30.64 -11.06
C LYS A 91 -18.63 30.73 -9.58
N GLY A 92 -17.36 30.48 -9.20
CA GLY A 92 -16.93 30.48 -7.80
C GLY A 92 -17.33 29.22 -7.04
N GLU A 93 -18.04 28.30 -7.69
CA GLU A 93 -18.53 27.05 -7.13
C GLU A 93 -18.18 25.86 -8.02
N ALA A 94 -18.31 24.66 -7.46
CA ALA A 94 -18.03 23.42 -8.16
C ALA A 94 -19.23 23.00 -9.04
N PRO A 95 -19.02 22.51 -10.28
CA PRO A 95 -20.11 21.88 -11.02
C PRO A 95 -20.58 20.60 -10.30
N ARG A 96 -21.81 20.14 -10.54
CA ARG A 96 -22.39 18.94 -9.88
C ARG A 96 -21.54 17.67 -10.00
N PHE A 97 -20.84 17.51 -11.12
CA PHE A 97 -19.95 16.38 -11.38
C PHE A 97 -18.53 16.56 -10.83
N TYR A 98 -18.26 17.62 -10.06
CA TYR A 98 -16.93 17.89 -9.51
C TYR A 98 -16.54 16.86 -8.46
N GLU A 99 -15.34 16.29 -8.62
CA GLU A 99 -14.73 15.38 -7.67
C GLU A 99 -13.26 15.74 -7.50
N GLY A 100 -12.95 16.63 -6.56
CA GLY A 100 -11.59 17.01 -6.24
C GLY A 100 -11.49 17.52 -4.80
N GLU A 101 -10.27 17.53 -4.28
CA GLU A 101 -10.00 17.94 -2.89
C GLU A 101 -10.02 19.47 -2.70
N SER A 102 -9.84 20.24 -3.78
CA SER A 102 -9.64 21.69 -3.69
C SER A 102 -10.19 22.45 -4.88
N LEU A 103 -11.00 23.46 -4.59
CA LEU A 103 -11.48 24.42 -5.58
C LEU A 103 -10.48 25.56 -5.75
N PHE A 104 -10.02 25.77 -6.98
CA PHE A 104 -8.98 26.74 -7.31
C PHE A 104 -9.57 28.07 -7.82
N PHE A 105 -10.45 28.70 -7.04
CA PHE A 105 -11.11 29.96 -7.42
C PHE A 105 -10.33 31.23 -7.01
N ASP A 106 -9.40 31.14 -6.05
CA ASP A 106 -8.62 32.24 -5.47
C ASP A 106 -7.44 32.72 -6.35
N LEU A 107 -7.63 32.69 -7.67
CA LEU A 107 -6.64 33.14 -8.64
C LEU A 107 -6.72 34.67 -8.82
N HIS A 108 -5.57 35.33 -8.84
CA HIS A 108 -5.44 36.77 -8.98
C HIS A 108 -4.57 37.11 -10.20
N PHE A 109 -4.89 38.22 -10.86
CA PHE A 109 -4.15 38.77 -11.99
C PHE A 109 -3.47 40.08 -11.57
N ASN A 110 -2.18 40.19 -11.81
CA ASN A 110 -1.46 41.44 -11.59
C ASN A 110 -1.55 42.30 -12.85
N MET A 111 -2.27 43.42 -12.74
CA MET A 111 -2.53 44.32 -13.86
C MET A 111 -1.27 45.00 -14.39
N GLN A 112 -0.17 45.08 -13.63
CA GLN A 112 1.07 45.74 -14.04
C GLN A 112 2.08 44.78 -14.70
N THR A 113 2.16 43.56 -14.21
CA THR A 113 3.13 42.53 -14.65
C THR A 113 2.52 41.45 -15.52
N GLU A 114 1.19 41.43 -15.64
CA GLU A 114 0.40 40.42 -16.37
C GLU A 114 0.58 38.99 -15.82
N GLU A 115 0.99 38.87 -14.56
CA GLU A 115 1.20 37.60 -13.87
C GLU A 115 -0.09 37.09 -13.22
N PHE A 116 -0.37 35.80 -13.39
CA PHE A 116 -1.41 35.09 -12.64
C PHE A 116 -0.80 34.38 -11.41
N ARG A 117 -1.39 34.57 -10.23
CA ARG A 117 -0.99 33.87 -8.99
C ARG A 117 -2.19 33.61 -8.08
N PHE A 118 -2.14 32.50 -7.34
CA PHE A 118 -3.06 32.26 -6.24
C PHE A 118 -2.77 33.20 -5.06
N TRP A 119 -3.78 33.47 -4.24
CA TRP A 119 -3.70 34.42 -3.14
C TRP A 119 -2.49 34.17 -2.22
N GLN A 120 -1.73 35.23 -1.95
CA GLN A 120 -0.62 35.23 -1.01
C GLN A 120 -0.63 36.52 -0.20
N LYS A 121 -1.03 36.41 1.08
CA LYS A 121 -1.20 37.55 1.99
C LYS A 121 0.00 38.51 1.97
N SER A 122 1.22 37.99 2.12
CA SER A 122 2.45 38.78 2.17
C SER A 122 2.76 39.57 0.88
N ARG A 123 2.15 39.23 -0.25
CA ARG A 123 2.37 39.90 -1.54
C ARG A 123 1.20 40.76 -1.99
N MET A 124 -0.02 40.43 -1.57
CA MET A 124 -1.25 40.93 -2.18
C MET A 124 -2.10 41.81 -1.25
N GLU A 125 -2.04 41.65 0.08
CA GLU A 125 -2.95 42.33 1.02
C GLU A 125 -2.97 43.86 0.90
N ASN A 126 -1.83 44.48 0.58
CA ASN A 126 -1.69 45.93 0.45
C ASN A 126 -1.18 46.34 -0.94
N ASN A 127 -1.47 45.57 -1.98
CA ASN A 127 -1.00 45.85 -3.34
C ASN A 127 -2.18 46.01 -4.33
N PRO A 128 -2.51 47.25 -4.74
CA PRO A 128 -3.68 47.53 -5.57
C PRO A 128 -3.57 47.02 -7.01
N ALA A 129 -2.38 46.55 -7.44
CA ALA A 129 -2.16 45.99 -8.77
C ALA A 129 -2.80 44.61 -8.96
N TRP A 130 -3.20 43.93 -7.89
CA TRP A 130 -3.85 42.62 -7.96
C TRP A 130 -5.38 42.76 -8.04
N ILE A 131 -5.97 42.04 -8.99
CA ILE A 131 -7.42 41.88 -9.12
C ILE A 131 -7.76 40.39 -9.05
N GLY A 132 -8.81 40.05 -8.30
CA GLY A 132 -9.33 38.69 -8.27
C GLY A 132 -9.91 38.32 -9.63
N VAL A 133 -9.47 37.18 -10.17
CA VAL A 133 -9.87 36.72 -11.51
C VAL A 133 -11.32 36.27 -11.50
N HIS A 134 -11.75 35.60 -10.42
CA HIS A 134 -13.12 35.11 -10.30
C HIS A 134 -14.14 36.25 -10.32
N GLU A 135 -13.96 37.23 -9.43
CA GLU A 135 -14.83 38.39 -9.31
C GLU A 135 -14.87 39.17 -10.64
N PHE A 136 -13.70 39.38 -11.26
CA PHE A 136 -13.61 40.09 -12.52
C PHE A 136 -14.28 39.36 -13.70
N LEU A 137 -14.17 38.03 -13.80
CA LEU A 137 -14.80 37.26 -14.88
C LEU A 137 -16.32 37.18 -14.72
N GLN A 138 -16.82 37.18 -13.48
CA GLN A 138 -18.24 37.17 -13.18
C GLN A 138 -18.90 38.53 -13.50
N GLU A 139 -18.29 39.62 -13.03
CA GLU A 139 -18.85 40.98 -13.16
C GLU A 139 -18.54 41.61 -14.53
N GLY A 140 -17.33 41.38 -15.04
CA GLY A 140 -16.82 41.96 -16.27
C GLY A 140 -16.27 43.37 -16.15
N LEU A 141 -15.67 43.83 -17.25
CA LEU A 141 -15.05 45.15 -17.31
C LEU A 141 -16.06 46.29 -17.08
N THR A 142 -17.27 46.21 -17.63
CA THR A 142 -18.29 47.28 -17.49
C THR A 142 -18.66 47.53 -16.03
N ALA A 143 -18.94 46.47 -15.26
CA ALA A 143 -19.28 46.59 -13.84
C ALA A 143 -18.10 47.06 -12.97
N LEU A 144 -16.86 46.76 -13.38
CA LEU A 144 -15.67 47.35 -12.76
C LEU A 144 -15.60 48.86 -13.02
N LEU A 145 -15.87 49.29 -14.26
CA LEU A 145 -15.86 50.71 -14.65
C LEU A 145 -16.94 51.52 -13.90
N GLU A 146 -18.14 50.97 -13.75
CA GLU A 146 -19.25 51.61 -13.02
C GLU A 146 -18.94 51.87 -11.53
N ARG A 147 -18.08 51.04 -10.92
CA ARG A 147 -17.69 51.19 -9.50
C ARG A 147 -16.36 51.92 -9.30
N LEU A 148 -15.71 52.41 -10.36
CA LEU A 148 -14.43 53.13 -10.25
C LEU A 148 -14.47 54.33 -9.31
N GLU A 149 -15.61 55.00 -9.23
CA GLU A 149 -15.82 56.17 -8.36
C GLU A 149 -15.88 55.80 -6.86
N GLN A 150 -16.17 54.53 -6.55
CA GLN A 150 -16.27 54.02 -5.18
C GLN A 150 -14.96 53.38 -4.68
N ILE A 151 -13.98 53.17 -5.58
CA ILE A 151 -12.67 52.61 -5.27
C ILE A 151 -11.72 53.73 -4.81
N ASP A 152 -10.77 53.41 -3.91
CA ASP A 152 -9.74 54.34 -3.45
C ASP A 152 -8.90 54.92 -4.61
N GLU A 153 -8.35 56.12 -4.42
CA GLU A 153 -7.66 56.88 -5.48
C GLU A 153 -6.42 56.14 -6.03
N GLU A 154 -5.69 55.44 -5.17
CA GLU A 154 -4.49 54.69 -5.55
C GLU A 154 -4.86 53.54 -6.49
N ARG A 155 -5.83 52.71 -6.10
CA ARG A 155 -6.30 51.58 -6.90
C ARG A 155 -7.02 52.04 -8.17
N ARG A 156 -7.78 53.13 -8.13
CA ARG A 156 -8.40 53.76 -9.31
C ARG A 156 -7.34 54.12 -10.35
N ARG A 157 -6.25 54.78 -9.95
CA ARG A 157 -5.16 55.16 -10.85
C ARG A 157 -4.51 53.94 -11.49
N VAL A 158 -4.27 52.88 -10.72
CA VAL A 158 -3.69 51.63 -11.24
C VAL A 158 -4.63 50.95 -12.25
N ILE A 159 -5.94 50.91 -11.99
CA ILE A 159 -6.92 50.35 -12.94
C ILE A 159 -6.94 51.15 -14.24
N GLN A 160 -7.03 52.49 -14.16
CA GLN A 160 -7.07 53.37 -15.34
C GLN A 160 -5.83 53.21 -16.22
N GLN A 161 -4.64 53.09 -15.62
CA GLN A 161 -3.38 52.89 -16.36
C GLN A 161 -3.31 51.53 -17.07
N ASN A 162 -4.09 50.53 -16.62
CA ASN A 162 -4.03 49.16 -17.12
C ASN A 162 -5.31 48.69 -17.81
N LEU A 163 -6.19 49.62 -18.24
CA LEU A 163 -7.46 49.30 -18.92
C LEU A 163 -7.30 48.39 -20.14
N ALA A 164 -6.25 48.58 -20.96
CA ALA A 164 -5.99 47.71 -22.10
C ALA A 164 -5.72 46.25 -21.68
N ARG A 165 -5.05 46.04 -20.54
CA ARG A 165 -4.75 44.71 -20.00
C ARG A 165 -6.00 44.06 -19.43
N LEU A 166 -6.84 44.85 -18.74
CA LEU A 166 -8.14 44.40 -18.26
C LEU A 166 -9.11 44.09 -19.40
N GLY A 167 -9.07 44.86 -20.49
CA GLY A 167 -9.80 44.55 -21.72
C GLY A 167 -9.40 43.20 -22.32
N ARG A 168 -8.08 42.90 -22.35
CA ARG A 168 -7.59 41.56 -22.75
C ARG A 168 -8.08 40.46 -21.80
N LEU A 169 -8.03 40.70 -20.48
CA LEU A 169 -8.55 39.75 -19.49
C LEU A 169 -10.05 39.52 -19.70
N ASN A 170 -10.82 40.57 -19.97
CA ASN A 170 -12.26 40.47 -20.23
C ASN A 170 -12.56 39.66 -21.50
N SER A 171 -11.70 39.73 -22.52
CA SER A 171 -11.86 38.94 -23.76
C SER A 171 -11.74 37.43 -23.58
N VAL A 172 -11.27 36.96 -22.42
CA VAL A 172 -11.29 35.52 -22.08
C VAL A 172 -12.72 34.99 -22.03
N ARG A 173 -13.70 35.83 -21.66
CA ARG A 173 -15.13 35.45 -21.64
C ARG A 173 -15.65 35.03 -23.02
N ASP A 174 -15.09 35.65 -24.06
CA ASP A 174 -15.49 35.44 -25.45
C ASP A 174 -14.58 34.43 -26.18
N TYR A 175 -13.62 33.82 -25.49
CA TYR A 175 -12.76 32.80 -26.08
C TYR A 175 -13.62 31.61 -26.56
N THR A 176 -13.36 31.14 -27.78
CA THR A 176 -14.12 30.06 -28.39
C THR A 176 -13.32 28.76 -28.44
N TYR A 177 -14.00 27.65 -28.16
CA TYR A 177 -13.49 26.31 -28.36
C TYR A 177 -14.14 25.69 -29.60
N THR A 178 -13.34 24.95 -30.38
CA THR A 178 -13.86 23.97 -31.33
C THR A 178 -14.34 22.75 -30.53
N VAL A 179 -15.58 22.36 -30.75
CA VAL A 179 -16.25 21.22 -30.11
C VAL A 179 -16.55 20.17 -31.16
N ASP A 180 -15.85 19.05 -31.04
CA ASP A 180 -16.05 17.88 -31.88
C ASP A 180 -17.15 17.02 -31.25
N GLN A 181 -18.25 16.85 -31.98
CA GLN A 181 -19.34 15.99 -31.55
C GLN A 181 -19.30 14.64 -32.24
N VAL A 182 -19.24 13.58 -31.42
CA VAL A 182 -19.49 12.20 -31.82
C VAL A 182 -20.98 11.92 -31.61
N SER A 183 -21.66 11.48 -32.67
CA SER A 183 -23.10 11.23 -32.65
C SER A 183 -23.38 9.84 -33.24
N GLY A 184 -24.22 9.04 -32.58
CA GLY A 184 -24.68 7.76 -33.10
C GLY A 184 -25.13 6.78 -32.03
N ASP A 185 -26.34 6.24 -32.16
CA ASP A 185 -26.91 5.25 -31.23
C ASP A 185 -26.20 3.88 -31.29
N HIS A 186 -25.27 3.71 -32.23
CA HIS A 186 -24.46 2.50 -32.43
C HIS A 186 -23.16 2.49 -31.61
N TYR A 187 -22.76 3.62 -31.01
CA TYR A 187 -21.59 3.65 -30.15
C TYR A 187 -21.93 3.04 -28.79
N SER A 188 -21.35 1.87 -28.51
CA SER A 188 -21.34 1.28 -27.17
C SER A 188 -20.45 2.10 -26.23
N VAL A 189 -20.69 1.98 -24.92
CA VAL A 189 -19.86 2.59 -23.88
C VAL A 189 -18.39 2.19 -24.04
N GLU A 190 -18.13 0.93 -24.36
CA GLU A 190 -16.77 0.40 -24.60
C GLU A 190 -16.06 1.13 -25.74
N GLN A 191 -16.74 1.32 -26.88
CA GLN A 191 -16.18 2.05 -28.02
C GLN A 191 -15.90 3.52 -27.70
N VAL A 192 -16.75 4.14 -26.87
CA VAL A 192 -16.55 5.54 -26.44
C VAL A 192 -15.36 5.65 -25.51
N VAL A 193 -15.18 4.71 -24.57
CA VAL A 193 -14.00 4.63 -23.72
C VAL A 193 -12.74 4.45 -24.57
N ASP A 194 -12.78 3.61 -25.59
CA ASP A 194 -11.65 3.43 -26.52
C ASP A 194 -11.32 4.69 -27.34
N ILE A 195 -12.34 5.39 -27.86
CA ILE A 195 -12.16 6.67 -28.54
C ILE A 195 -11.51 7.68 -27.61
N PHE A 196 -12.04 7.79 -26.39
CA PHE A 196 -11.49 8.67 -25.36
C PHE A 196 -10.02 8.34 -25.05
N ASN A 197 -9.68 7.07 -24.87
CA ASN A 197 -8.32 6.62 -24.60
C ASN A 197 -7.35 7.01 -25.71
N ARG A 198 -7.77 6.91 -26.97
CA ARG A 198 -6.94 7.30 -28.12
C ARG A 198 -6.71 8.80 -28.17
N VAL A 199 -7.75 9.61 -27.93
CA VAL A 199 -7.70 11.07 -28.01
C VAL A 199 -6.91 11.67 -26.83
N ASN A 200 -7.07 11.13 -25.62
CA ASN A 200 -6.45 11.65 -24.40
C ASN A 200 -4.98 11.20 -24.19
N SER A 201 -4.41 10.45 -25.14
CA SER A 201 -3.03 9.91 -25.05
C SER A 201 -1.93 10.98 -24.99
N ARG A 202 -2.22 12.24 -25.38
CA ARG A 202 -1.26 13.38 -25.34
C ARG A 202 -1.48 14.35 -24.17
N GLY A 203 -2.57 14.18 -23.40
CA GLY A 203 -2.95 15.03 -22.27
C GLY A 203 -2.37 14.55 -20.94
N THR A 204 -3.08 14.75 -19.83
CA THR A 204 -2.78 14.02 -18.58
C THR A 204 -3.45 12.64 -18.70
N PRO A 205 -2.72 11.57 -19.08
CA PRO A 205 -3.34 10.30 -19.41
C PRO A 205 -4.11 9.74 -18.20
N LEU A 206 -5.15 8.96 -18.46
CA LEU A 206 -5.78 8.14 -17.42
C LEU A 206 -4.77 7.14 -16.87
N THR A 207 -4.83 6.87 -15.57
CA THR A 207 -4.07 5.78 -14.98
C THR A 207 -4.67 4.43 -15.38
N ARG A 208 -3.90 3.35 -15.26
CA ARG A 208 -4.44 1.99 -15.47
C ARG A 208 -5.66 1.71 -14.58
N ALA A 209 -5.67 2.26 -13.37
CA ALA A 209 -6.79 2.13 -12.44
C ALA A 209 -8.04 2.90 -12.88
N ASP A 210 -7.87 4.09 -13.44
CA ASP A 210 -9.00 4.84 -14.01
C ASP A 210 -9.63 4.07 -15.18
N LEU A 211 -8.82 3.46 -16.04
CA LEU A 211 -9.28 2.64 -17.17
C LEU A 211 -9.98 1.36 -16.71
N ALA A 212 -9.43 0.70 -15.70
CA ALA A 212 -10.06 -0.47 -15.11
C ALA A 212 -11.39 -0.12 -14.46
N LEU A 213 -11.46 0.99 -13.70
CA LEU A 213 -12.71 1.44 -13.10
C LEU A 213 -13.73 1.83 -14.17
N ALA A 214 -13.30 2.50 -15.24
CA ALA A 214 -14.14 2.80 -16.39
C ALA A 214 -14.81 1.55 -16.97
N TYR A 215 -14.03 0.49 -17.15
CA TYR A 215 -14.52 -0.80 -17.61
C TYR A 215 -15.44 -1.47 -16.58
N VAL A 216 -15.10 -1.43 -15.29
CA VAL A 216 -15.98 -1.96 -14.23
C VAL A 216 -17.32 -1.24 -14.24
N CYS A 217 -17.34 0.09 -14.37
CA CYS A 217 -18.58 0.87 -14.42
C CYS A 217 -19.45 0.58 -15.66
N SER A 218 -18.89 0.08 -16.77
CA SER A 218 -19.72 -0.34 -17.90
C SER A 218 -20.47 -1.65 -17.63
N LEU A 219 -19.98 -2.47 -16.70
CA LEU A 219 -20.59 -3.73 -16.28
C LEU A 219 -21.43 -3.60 -15.01
N TRP A 220 -20.97 -2.78 -14.07
CA TRP A 220 -21.57 -2.50 -12.77
C TRP A 220 -21.64 -0.97 -12.56
N PRO A 221 -22.70 -0.31 -13.03
CA PRO A 221 -22.82 1.16 -13.04
C PRO A 221 -22.62 1.81 -11.67
N GLU A 222 -23.06 1.15 -10.59
CA GLU A 222 -22.99 1.66 -9.23
C GLU A 222 -21.59 1.53 -8.59
N ALA A 223 -20.66 0.81 -9.23
CA ALA A 223 -19.34 0.49 -8.67
C ALA A 223 -18.64 1.72 -8.10
N ARG A 224 -18.54 2.82 -8.87
CA ARG A 224 -17.83 4.03 -8.42
C ARG A 224 -18.46 4.61 -7.15
N ALA A 225 -19.79 4.69 -7.09
CA ALA A 225 -20.51 5.23 -5.93
C ALA A 225 -20.29 4.35 -4.69
N GLU A 226 -20.32 3.03 -4.84
CA GLU A 226 -20.04 2.06 -3.78
C GLU A 226 -18.61 2.18 -3.25
N LEU A 227 -17.61 2.20 -4.15
CA LEU A 227 -16.20 2.37 -3.79
C LEU A 227 -15.96 3.70 -3.06
N ARG A 228 -16.59 4.80 -3.50
CA ARG A 228 -16.47 6.12 -2.85
C ARG A 228 -17.13 6.15 -1.48
N THR A 229 -18.32 5.57 -1.35
CA THR A 229 -19.02 5.47 -0.07
C THR A 229 -18.16 4.73 0.95
N PHE A 230 -17.55 3.61 0.53
CA PHE A 230 -16.64 2.86 1.39
C PHE A 230 -15.35 3.64 1.72
N SER A 231 -14.75 4.32 0.75
CA SER A 231 -13.59 5.19 0.98
C SER A 231 -13.89 6.31 2.00
N GLY A 232 -15.06 6.95 1.90
CA GLY A 232 -15.54 7.93 2.87
C GLY A 232 -15.72 7.34 4.28
N LYS A 233 -16.36 6.17 4.38
CA LYS A 233 -16.52 5.43 5.65
C LYS A 233 -15.15 5.11 6.29
N MET A 234 -14.16 4.74 5.49
CA MET A 234 -12.81 4.43 6.00
C MET A 234 -12.01 5.70 6.33
N ALA A 235 -12.24 6.81 5.63
CA ALA A 235 -11.64 8.11 5.92
C ALA A 235 -12.00 8.60 7.34
N GLU A 236 -13.24 8.41 7.79
CA GLU A 236 -13.68 8.72 9.17
C GLU A 236 -12.88 7.95 10.24
N ARG A 237 -12.27 6.81 9.86
CA ARG A 237 -11.44 5.97 10.73
C ARG A 237 -9.94 6.25 10.57
N GLY A 238 -9.54 7.24 9.78
CA GLY A 238 -8.14 7.56 9.48
C GLY A 238 -7.57 6.80 8.26
N PHE A 239 -8.40 6.06 7.53
CA PHE A 239 -8.00 5.21 6.41
C PHE A 239 -8.64 5.64 5.08
N ALA A 240 -8.40 6.89 4.67
CA ALA A 240 -8.87 7.44 3.40
C ALA A 240 -8.18 6.78 2.19
N VAL A 241 -8.57 5.55 1.84
CA VAL A 241 -8.04 4.81 0.68
C VAL A 241 -8.62 5.32 -0.63
N ASP A 242 -7.80 5.43 -1.67
CA ASP A 242 -8.23 5.94 -2.96
C ASP A 242 -8.89 4.85 -3.83
N LEU A 243 -9.50 5.27 -4.95
CA LEU A 243 -10.14 4.34 -5.88
C LEU A 243 -9.13 3.39 -6.54
N ASN A 244 -7.87 3.80 -6.70
CA ASN A 244 -6.83 2.95 -7.26
C ASN A 244 -6.55 1.74 -6.34
N PHE A 245 -6.38 1.99 -5.04
CA PHE A 245 -6.27 0.95 -4.03
C PHE A 245 -7.48 0.00 -4.07
N LEU A 246 -8.69 0.56 -4.06
CA LEU A 246 -9.92 -0.25 -3.99
C LEU A 246 -10.13 -1.10 -5.25
N VAL A 247 -9.85 -0.56 -6.44
CA VAL A 247 -9.96 -1.31 -7.71
C VAL A 247 -8.92 -2.43 -7.76
N ARG A 248 -7.72 -2.24 -7.19
CA ARG A 248 -6.73 -3.32 -7.07
C ARG A 248 -7.14 -4.39 -6.07
N CYS A 249 -7.73 -4.01 -4.94
CA CYS A 249 -8.34 -4.97 -4.02
C CYS A 249 -9.45 -5.77 -4.70
N LEU A 250 -10.32 -5.09 -5.46
CA LEU A 250 -11.40 -5.72 -6.21
C LEU A 250 -10.85 -6.71 -7.25
N ALA A 251 -9.83 -6.30 -8.02
CA ALA A 251 -9.17 -7.17 -8.99
C ALA A 251 -8.56 -8.40 -8.34
N ALA A 252 -7.84 -8.22 -7.23
CA ALA A 252 -7.20 -9.30 -6.52
C ALA A 252 -8.20 -10.26 -5.87
N ALA A 253 -9.28 -9.74 -5.28
CA ALA A 253 -10.33 -10.56 -4.70
C ALA A 253 -11.09 -11.36 -5.77
N ALA A 254 -11.36 -10.75 -6.93
CA ALA A 254 -12.11 -11.39 -8.00
C ALA A 254 -11.29 -12.39 -8.83
N THR A 255 -9.98 -12.15 -8.99
CA THR A 255 -9.14 -12.90 -9.96
C THR A 255 -7.87 -13.51 -9.37
N GLY A 256 -7.50 -13.20 -8.13
CA GLY A 256 -6.18 -13.52 -7.57
C GLY A 256 -5.04 -12.68 -8.14
N SER A 257 -5.35 -11.60 -8.87
CA SER A 257 -4.37 -10.72 -9.52
C SER A 257 -4.68 -9.25 -9.28
N VAL A 258 -3.66 -8.46 -8.96
CA VAL A 258 -3.77 -6.98 -8.87
C VAL A 258 -3.59 -6.29 -10.20
N LEU A 259 -3.27 -7.04 -11.26
CA LEU A 259 -3.10 -6.50 -12.59
C LEU A 259 -4.46 -6.10 -13.17
N LEU A 260 -4.55 -4.84 -13.57
CA LEU A 260 -5.78 -4.21 -14.07
C LEU A 260 -5.95 -4.42 -15.59
N GLU A 261 -5.71 -5.64 -16.02
CA GLU A 261 -5.72 -6.07 -17.43
C GLU A 261 -6.09 -7.56 -17.52
N GLY A 262 -6.20 -8.09 -18.75
CA GLY A 262 -6.35 -9.53 -18.96
C GLY A 262 -7.64 -10.11 -18.38
N SER A 263 -7.52 -10.99 -17.38
CA SER A 263 -8.65 -11.67 -16.74
C SER A 263 -9.59 -10.72 -16.00
N PHE A 264 -9.05 -9.66 -15.39
CA PHE A 264 -9.86 -8.68 -14.67
C PHE A 264 -10.87 -7.99 -15.59
N LEU A 265 -10.43 -7.54 -16.76
CA LEU A 265 -11.28 -6.92 -17.78
C LEU A 265 -12.19 -7.91 -18.51
N LYS A 266 -12.25 -9.18 -18.09
CA LYS A 266 -13.19 -10.19 -18.60
C LYS A 266 -14.11 -10.72 -17.50
N THR A 267 -13.98 -10.18 -16.28
CA THR A 267 -14.70 -10.66 -15.11
C THR A 267 -16.14 -10.15 -15.14
N PRO A 268 -17.16 -11.02 -15.06
CA PRO A 268 -18.57 -10.60 -15.05
C PRO A 268 -18.93 -9.77 -13.81
N ALA A 269 -19.93 -8.89 -13.95
CA ALA A 269 -20.42 -8.04 -12.86
C ALA A 269 -20.77 -8.81 -11.56
N PRO A 270 -21.46 -9.98 -11.59
CA PRO A 270 -21.76 -10.72 -10.36
C PRO A 270 -20.51 -11.17 -9.59
N THR A 271 -19.43 -11.53 -10.29
CA THR A 271 -18.17 -11.91 -9.64
C THR A 271 -17.47 -10.72 -9.00
N LEU A 272 -17.53 -9.55 -9.64
CA LEU A 272 -17.01 -8.30 -9.06
C LEU A 272 -17.81 -7.90 -7.81
N GLN A 273 -19.14 -8.01 -7.86
CA GLN A 273 -20.02 -7.70 -6.74
C GLN A 273 -19.79 -8.64 -5.55
N ASP A 274 -19.72 -9.96 -5.75
CA ASP A 274 -19.40 -10.94 -4.70
C ASP A 274 -18.01 -10.70 -4.09
N ALA A 275 -17.00 -10.39 -4.92
CA ALA A 275 -15.67 -10.04 -4.44
C ALA A 275 -15.69 -8.76 -3.59
N TRP A 276 -16.46 -7.76 -3.98
CA TRP A 276 -16.64 -6.51 -3.23
C TRP A 276 -17.34 -6.74 -1.88
N GLU A 277 -18.40 -7.55 -1.86
CA GLU A 277 -19.12 -7.91 -0.63
C GLU A 277 -18.22 -8.59 0.42
N LYS A 278 -17.27 -9.42 -0.02
CA LYS A 278 -16.29 -10.07 0.87
C LYS A 278 -15.15 -9.15 1.29
N MET A 279 -14.73 -8.25 0.41
CA MET A 279 -13.58 -7.37 0.65
C MET A 279 -13.87 -6.30 1.71
N GLN A 280 -15.07 -5.70 1.69
CA GLN A 280 -15.46 -4.66 2.65
C GLN A 280 -15.28 -5.08 4.12
N PRO A 281 -15.91 -6.18 4.62
CA PRO A 281 -15.74 -6.61 6.01
C PRO A 281 -14.30 -7.03 6.32
N ALA A 282 -13.57 -7.61 5.35
CA ALA A 282 -12.17 -7.98 5.52
C ALA A 282 -11.26 -6.75 5.76
N PHE A 283 -11.41 -5.70 4.94
CA PHE A 283 -10.66 -4.46 5.12
C PHE A 283 -11.06 -3.74 6.42
N GLU A 284 -12.35 -3.72 6.75
CA GLU A 284 -12.83 -3.14 8.01
C GLU A 284 -12.26 -3.84 9.24
N HIS A 285 -12.20 -5.18 9.21
CA HIS A 285 -11.60 -5.96 10.27
C HIS A 285 -10.10 -5.68 10.38
N LEU A 286 -9.37 -5.64 9.25
CA LEU A 286 -7.96 -5.27 9.24
C LEU A 286 -7.73 -3.88 9.85
N VAL A 287 -8.52 -2.88 9.47
CA VAL A 287 -8.45 -1.53 10.05
C VAL A 287 -8.69 -1.56 11.57
N SER A 288 -9.63 -2.37 12.07
CA SER A 288 -9.84 -2.53 13.51
C SER A 288 -8.60 -3.08 14.21
N VAL A 289 -8.00 -4.15 13.68
CA VAL A 289 -6.79 -4.78 14.23
C VAL A 289 -5.61 -3.79 14.21
N LEU A 290 -5.42 -3.07 13.10
CA LEU A 290 -4.34 -2.09 12.96
C LEU A 290 -4.43 -0.97 14.02
N ARG A 291 -5.64 -0.50 14.32
CA ARG A 291 -5.86 0.56 15.32
C ARG A 291 -5.76 0.05 16.74
N GLN A 292 -6.39 -1.08 17.05
CA GLN A 292 -6.52 -1.55 18.42
C GLN A 292 -5.24 -2.25 18.93
N GLU A 293 -4.52 -2.92 18.04
CA GLU A 293 -3.38 -3.78 18.41
C GLU A 293 -2.07 -3.25 17.84
N ALA A 294 -2.05 -2.79 16.58
CA ALA A 294 -0.81 -2.45 15.87
C ALA A 294 -0.35 -0.99 16.03
N PHE A 295 -1.07 -0.18 16.83
CA PHE A 295 -0.78 1.25 17.07
C PHE A 295 -0.75 2.11 15.79
N ILE A 296 -1.43 1.65 14.72
CA ILE A 296 -1.57 2.36 13.44
C ILE A 296 -2.91 3.09 13.46
N GLY A 297 -2.87 4.41 13.68
CA GLY A 297 -4.07 5.25 13.79
C GLY A 297 -4.68 5.65 12.45
N GLY A 298 -3.90 5.56 11.36
CA GLY A 298 -4.34 5.89 10.01
C GLY A 298 -3.26 5.67 8.95
N LEU A 299 -3.56 5.99 7.69
CA LEU A 299 -2.64 5.76 6.57
C LEU A 299 -1.34 6.56 6.66
N ASP A 300 -1.33 7.70 7.37
CA ASP A 300 -0.10 8.49 7.58
C ASP A 300 0.97 7.75 8.39
N ASP A 301 0.60 6.69 9.11
CA ASP A 301 1.54 5.82 9.80
C ASP A 301 2.20 4.79 8.88
N LEU A 302 1.70 4.63 7.65
CA LEU A 302 2.21 3.69 6.67
C LEU A 302 2.92 4.44 5.53
N PRO A 303 4.06 3.95 5.01
CA PRO A 303 4.73 4.59 3.89
C PRO A 303 3.93 4.51 2.58
N THR A 304 3.02 3.55 2.48
CA THR A 304 2.08 3.36 1.36
C THR A 304 0.88 2.55 1.86
N ASN A 305 -0.31 2.85 1.34
CA ASN A 305 -1.51 2.06 1.60
C ASN A 305 -1.45 0.66 0.95
N PHE A 306 -0.67 0.45 -0.11
CA PHE A 306 -0.59 -0.83 -0.83
C PHE A 306 -0.09 -2.00 0.03
N VAL A 307 0.59 -1.73 1.15
CA VAL A 307 0.96 -2.77 2.12
C VAL A 307 -0.23 -3.47 2.75
N LEU A 308 -1.41 -2.85 2.72
CA LEU A 308 -2.62 -3.42 3.27
C LEU A 308 -3.30 -4.41 2.30
N ILE A 309 -2.97 -4.39 1.00
CA ILE A 309 -3.68 -5.20 0.01
C ILE A 309 -3.50 -6.71 0.30
N PRO A 310 -2.30 -7.29 0.45
CA PRO A 310 -2.17 -8.73 0.65
C PRO A 310 -2.92 -9.24 1.89
N ALA A 311 -2.84 -8.53 3.01
CA ALA A 311 -3.58 -8.88 4.23
C ALA A 311 -5.11 -8.78 4.03
N THR A 312 -5.58 -7.77 3.28
CA THR A 312 -7.01 -7.61 2.95
C THR A 312 -7.52 -8.76 2.10
N ILE A 313 -6.74 -9.16 1.09
CA ILE A 313 -7.10 -10.27 0.20
C ILE A 313 -7.07 -11.61 0.93
N TYR A 314 -6.07 -11.82 1.78
CA TYR A 314 -6.02 -13.00 2.64
C TYR A 314 -7.28 -13.11 3.50
N LEU A 315 -7.64 -12.03 4.23
CA LEU A 315 -8.84 -11.99 5.06
C LEU A 315 -10.12 -12.23 4.27
N ALA A 316 -10.27 -11.60 3.10
CA ALA A 316 -11.45 -11.77 2.24
C ALA A 316 -11.65 -13.24 1.82
N ARG A 317 -10.55 -13.99 1.64
CA ARG A 317 -10.59 -15.43 1.33
C ARG A 317 -10.89 -16.30 2.54
N GLN A 318 -10.48 -15.86 3.73
CA GLN A 318 -10.71 -16.55 5.01
C GLN A 318 -12.05 -16.16 5.68
N GLY A 319 -13.02 -15.64 4.92
CA GLY A 319 -14.33 -15.25 5.46
C GLY A 319 -14.32 -13.99 6.33
N GLY A 320 -13.29 -13.15 6.19
CA GLY A 320 -13.17 -11.85 6.85
C GLY A 320 -12.44 -11.87 8.19
N GLN A 321 -11.87 -12.99 8.63
CA GLN A 321 -11.17 -13.13 9.91
C GLN A 321 -9.83 -13.87 9.74
N PHE A 322 -8.88 -13.59 10.63
CA PHE A 322 -7.64 -14.37 10.69
C PHE A 322 -7.92 -15.76 11.27
N PRO A 323 -7.37 -16.85 10.70
CA PRO A 323 -7.61 -18.20 11.21
C PRO A 323 -7.07 -18.45 12.62
N SER A 324 -6.04 -17.70 13.04
CA SER A 324 -5.45 -17.79 14.38
C SER A 324 -4.78 -16.49 14.80
N ASP A 325 -4.56 -16.31 16.11
CA ASP A 325 -3.76 -15.20 16.63
C ASP A 325 -2.32 -15.22 16.09
N ALA A 326 -1.73 -16.41 15.95
CA ALA A 326 -0.38 -16.56 15.39
C ALA A 326 -0.28 -15.98 13.97
N ILE A 327 -1.22 -16.33 13.10
CA ILE A 327 -1.25 -15.81 11.72
C ILE A 327 -1.50 -14.29 11.72
N ARG A 328 -2.45 -13.82 12.54
CA ARG A 328 -2.71 -12.37 12.71
C ARG A 328 -1.43 -11.62 13.06
N ARG A 329 -0.70 -12.08 14.08
CA ARG A 329 0.53 -11.43 14.55
C ARG A 329 1.65 -11.49 13.51
N ARG A 330 1.79 -12.61 12.78
CA ARG A 330 2.75 -12.73 11.67
C ARG A 330 2.42 -11.80 10.51
N PHE A 331 1.14 -11.61 10.17
CA PHE A 331 0.75 -10.60 9.19
C PHE A 331 1.07 -9.17 9.64
N LEU A 332 0.82 -8.83 10.91
CA LEU A 332 1.18 -7.52 11.46
C LEU A 332 2.70 -7.30 11.40
N ARG A 333 3.48 -8.31 11.80
CA ARG A 333 4.93 -8.31 11.64
C ARG A 333 5.36 -8.04 10.20
N TRP A 334 4.78 -8.77 9.24
CA TRP A 334 5.06 -8.56 7.83
C TRP A 334 4.69 -7.15 7.35
N ILE A 335 3.55 -6.59 7.77
CA ILE A 335 3.17 -5.20 7.45
C ILE A 335 4.23 -4.21 7.93
N PHE A 336 4.76 -4.39 9.15
CA PHE A 336 5.83 -3.54 9.67
C PHE A 336 7.12 -3.69 8.87
N LEU A 337 7.51 -4.92 8.51
CA LEU A 337 8.71 -5.18 7.70
C LEU A 337 8.58 -4.61 6.28
N ALA A 338 7.46 -4.85 5.61
CA ALA A 338 7.18 -4.35 4.27
C ALA A 338 7.14 -2.81 4.24
N GLY A 339 6.58 -2.19 5.29
CA GLY A 339 6.61 -0.76 5.49
C GLY A 339 8.02 -0.22 5.73
N LEU A 340 8.73 -0.76 6.72
CA LEU A 340 10.09 -0.37 7.09
C LEU A 340 11.01 -0.36 5.86
N TRP A 341 10.95 -1.44 5.08
CA TRP A 341 11.80 -1.62 3.90
C TRP A 341 11.22 -1.02 2.61
N ALA A 342 10.13 -0.27 2.71
CA ALA A 342 9.48 0.41 1.59
C ALA A 342 9.24 -0.51 0.39
N ARG A 343 8.73 -1.74 0.65
CA ARG A 343 8.63 -2.83 -0.33
C ARG A 343 8.04 -2.37 -1.67
N TYR A 344 7.04 -1.51 -1.66
CA TYR A 344 6.33 -1.06 -2.86
C TYR A 344 6.78 0.30 -3.42
N SER A 345 7.93 0.85 -3.03
CA SER A 345 8.44 2.13 -3.57
C SER A 345 9.00 2.04 -4.99
N GLY A 346 9.15 0.82 -5.53
CA GLY A 346 9.61 0.56 -6.89
C GLY A 346 9.11 -0.79 -7.39
N SER A 347 8.84 -0.90 -8.70
CA SER A 347 8.22 -2.08 -9.32
C SER A 347 6.94 -2.55 -8.60
N THR A 348 6.12 -1.58 -8.18
CA THR A 348 4.94 -1.78 -7.32
C THR A 348 4.02 -2.88 -7.84
N ASP A 349 3.63 -2.84 -9.11
CA ASP A 349 2.74 -3.85 -9.72
C ASP A 349 3.33 -5.26 -9.62
N THR A 350 4.62 -5.43 -9.92
CA THR A 350 5.29 -6.74 -9.89
C THR A 350 5.33 -7.31 -8.47
N LYS A 351 5.79 -6.51 -7.49
CA LYS A 351 5.93 -6.97 -6.11
C LYS A 351 4.57 -7.23 -5.46
N LEU A 352 3.61 -6.35 -5.74
CA LEU A 352 2.25 -6.53 -5.24
C LEU A 352 1.61 -7.77 -5.85
N GLN A 353 1.83 -8.06 -7.15
CA GLN A 353 1.36 -9.29 -7.78
C GLN A 353 2.01 -10.54 -7.17
N GLN A 354 3.30 -10.50 -6.85
CA GLN A 354 3.99 -11.60 -6.16
C GLN A 354 3.36 -11.87 -4.78
N ASP A 355 3.18 -10.83 -3.97
CA ASP A 355 2.61 -10.98 -2.62
C ASP A 355 1.15 -11.41 -2.65
N VAL A 356 0.36 -10.87 -3.59
CA VAL A 356 -1.04 -11.26 -3.77
C VAL A 356 -1.17 -12.69 -4.26
N ALA A 357 -0.25 -13.16 -5.12
CA ALA A 357 -0.24 -14.56 -5.56
C ALA A 357 0.00 -15.53 -4.38
N LEU A 358 0.90 -15.18 -3.45
CA LEU A 358 1.16 -15.98 -2.24
C LEU A 358 -0.11 -16.12 -1.38
N VAL A 359 -0.77 -15.00 -1.05
CA VAL A 359 -1.98 -15.03 -0.21
C VAL A 359 -3.24 -15.55 -0.94
N SER A 360 -3.20 -15.60 -2.28
CA SER A 360 -4.27 -16.19 -3.10
C SER A 360 -4.12 -17.70 -3.27
N GLY A 361 -3.01 -18.28 -2.78
CA GLY A 361 -2.75 -19.72 -2.80
C GLY A 361 -3.66 -20.53 -1.88
N ARG A 362 -3.30 -21.81 -1.71
CA ARG A 362 -3.94 -22.73 -0.75
C ARG A 362 -3.24 -22.77 0.61
N ASP A 363 -2.13 -22.06 0.75
CA ASP A 363 -1.39 -21.98 1.99
C ASP A 363 -2.19 -21.24 3.06
N LEU A 364 -2.31 -21.88 4.23
CA LEU A 364 -3.00 -21.30 5.38
C LEU A 364 -2.14 -20.24 6.08
N ASP A 365 -0.82 -20.29 5.96
CA ASP A 365 0.08 -19.27 6.51
C ASP A 365 1.13 -18.78 5.49
N PRO A 366 0.74 -17.88 4.57
CA PRO A 366 1.63 -17.35 3.56
C PRO A 366 2.68 -16.36 4.11
N THR A 367 2.67 -16.07 5.42
CA THR A 367 3.49 -15.00 6.01
C THR A 367 4.99 -15.30 5.96
N HIS A 368 5.37 -16.58 6.01
CA HIS A 368 6.76 -17.01 5.86
C HIS A 368 7.33 -16.61 4.50
N GLU A 369 6.63 -16.91 3.41
CA GLU A 369 7.09 -16.54 2.07
C GLU A 369 7.04 -15.05 1.81
N LEU A 370 6.07 -14.35 2.41
CA LEU A 370 5.99 -12.90 2.37
C LEU A 370 7.20 -12.23 3.05
N GLU A 371 7.65 -12.74 4.20
CA GLU A 371 8.90 -12.29 4.86
C GLU A 371 10.14 -12.73 4.08
N ALA A 372 10.19 -13.96 3.58
CA ALA A 372 11.29 -14.48 2.77
C ALA A 372 11.48 -13.63 1.50
N ALA A 373 10.41 -13.12 0.90
CA ALA A 373 10.50 -12.21 -0.24
C ALA A 373 11.14 -10.86 0.11
N ILE A 374 10.98 -10.36 1.33
CA ILE A 374 11.70 -9.17 1.83
C ILE A 374 13.17 -9.51 2.07
N LEU A 375 13.44 -10.67 2.67
CA LEU A 375 14.80 -11.15 2.94
C LEU A 375 15.61 -11.32 1.65
N ARG A 376 15.02 -11.94 0.61
CA ARG A 376 15.65 -12.11 -0.71
C ARG A 376 16.01 -10.77 -1.36
N GLU A 377 15.15 -9.76 -1.21
CA GLU A 377 15.39 -8.43 -1.79
C GLU A 377 16.43 -7.61 -1.00
N ARG A 378 16.37 -7.66 0.33
CA ARG A 378 17.16 -6.80 1.22
C ARG A 378 18.44 -7.46 1.76
N GLY A 379 18.53 -8.78 1.73
CA GLY A 379 19.56 -9.59 2.38
C GLY A 379 19.43 -9.68 3.91
N ARG A 380 18.55 -8.87 4.52
CA ARG A 380 18.25 -8.87 5.96
C ARG A 380 16.88 -8.29 6.25
N VAL A 381 16.33 -8.63 7.42
CA VAL A 381 15.09 -8.04 7.95
C VAL A 381 15.34 -7.06 9.10
N THR A 382 16.45 -7.22 9.83
CA THR A 382 16.82 -6.40 10.99
C THR A 382 17.33 -5.03 10.58
N LEU A 383 16.89 -3.97 11.26
CA LEU A 383 17.36 -2.61 11.08
C LEU A 383 18.73 -2.39 11.75
N GLN A 384 19.62 -1.62 11.14
CA GLN A 384 20.93 -1.27 11.67
C GLN A 384 21.05 0.25 11.81
N GLU A 385 21.95 0.73 12.66
CA GLU A 385 22.13 2.17 12.92
C GLU A 385 22.42 3.00 11.64
N GLY A 386 23.11 2.42 10.66
CA GLY A 386 23.44 3.07 9.40
C GLY A 386 22.21 3.38 8.54
N ASP A 387 21.12 2.61 8.67
CA ASP A 387 19.87 2.86 7.95
C ASP A 387 19.20 4.17 8.39
N LEU A 388 19.50 4.64 9.60
CA LEU A 388 18.93 5.85 10.18
C LEU A 388 19.78 7.10 9.89
N GLU A 389 21.00 6.97 9.34
CA GLU A 389 21.94 8.09 9.20
C GLU A 389 21.39 9.23 8.33
N ARG A 390 20.65 8.88 7.27
CA ARG A 390 20.02 9.83 6.33
C ARG A 390 18.50 9.85 6.43
N ALA A 391 17.93 9.17 7.42
CA ALA A 391 16.50 9.10 7.60
C ALA A 391 15.92 10.49 7.93
N ARG A 392 14.92 10.90 7.13
CA ARG A 392 14.16 12.13 7.30
C ARG A 392 12.78 11.83 7.85
N ILE A 393 12.07 12.88 8.25
CA ILE A 393 10.78 12.79 8.95
C ILE A 393 9.66 12.11 8.15
N ASP A 394 9.78 12.05 6.83
CA ASP A 394 8.86 11.39 5.90
C ASP A 394 9.23 9.93 5.60
N SER A 395 10.40 9.47 6.07
CA SER A 395 10.91 8.11 5.82
C SER A 395 10.12 7.02 6.54
N SER A 396 10.18 5.79 6.03
CA SER A 396 9.58 4.61 6.66
C SER A 396 10.02 4.41 8.11
N VAL A 397 11.30 4.66 8.40
CA VAL A 397 11.87 4.58 9.75
C VAL A 397 11.24 5.62 10.68
N ALA A 398 10.99 6.84 10.21
CA ALA A 398 10.31 7.87 11.01
C ALA A 398 8.87 7.50 11.35
N ARG A 399 8.18 6.82 10.43
CA ARG A 399 6.81 6.34 10.66
C ARG A 399 6.81 5.21 11.69
N LEU A 400 7.72 4.24 11.54
CA LEU A 400 7.86 3.14 12.51
C LEU A 400 8.29 3.65 13.89
N SER A 401 9.18 4.65 13.98
CA SER A 401 9.58 5.21 15.27
C SER A 401 8.40 5.80 16.05
N ARG A 402 7.43 6.41 15.36
CA ARG A 402 6.18 6.88 15.98
C ARG A 402 5.37 5.71 16.54
N ILE A 403 5.18 4.66 15.75
CA ILE A 403 4.45 3.45 16.17
C ILE A 403 5.11 2.83 17.41
N VAL A 404 6.43 2.67 17.40
CA VAL A 404 7.20 2.12 18.54
C VAL A 404 7.08 3.00 19.78
N ALA A 405 7.13 4.33 19.62
CA ALA A 405 6.92 5.25 20.74
C ALA A 405 5.52 5.08 21.35
N ARG A 406 4.48 4.91 20.52
CA ARG A 406 3.10 4.64 21.00
C ARG A 406 3.00 3.32 21.74
N HIS A 407 3.61 2.27 21.22
CA HIS A 407 3.70 0.96 21.90
C HIS A 407 4.37 1.06 23.28
N ARG A 408 5.36 1.95 23.43
CA ARG A 408 6.06 2.22 24.69
C ARG A 408 5.34 3.23 25.60
N ASP A 409 4.04 3.45 25.42
CA ASP A 409 3.20 4.43 26.15
C ASP A 409 3.84 5.83 26.20
N ALA A 410 4.44 6.28 25.10
CA ALA A 410 5.11 7.58 25.07
C ALA A 410 4.13 8.72 25.39
N ARG A 411 4.62 9.67 26.18
CA ARG A 411 3.89 10.85 26.63
C ARG A 411 4.51 12.09 26.05
N ASP A 412 3.68 13.09 25.82
CA ASP A 412 4.12 14.43 25.52
C ASP A 412 4.98 14.96 26.67
N TRP A 413 6.17 15.46 26.33
CA TRP A 413 7.20 15.82 27.31
C TRP A 413 6.81 16.94 28.26
N PHE A 414 5.86 17.80 27.88
CA PHE A 414 5.50 19.00 28.64
C PHE A 414 4.14 18.88 29.32
N THR A 415 3.22 18.09 28.75
CA THR A 415 1.87 17.92 29.29
C THR A 415 1.66 16.59 30.02
N GLY A 416 2.49 15.58 29.77
CA GLY A 416 2.30 14.22 30.29
C GLY A 416 1.13 13.45 29.66
N LEU A 417 0.41 14.05 28.71
CA LEU A 417 -0.66 13.40 27.97
C LEU A 417 -0.08 12.33 27.06
N ARG A 418 -0.81 11.20 26.92
CA ARG A 418 -0.44 10.14 25.99
C ARG A 418 -0.48 10.66 24.56
N ILE A 419 0.54 10.34 23.76
CA ILE A 419 0.57 10.75 22.34
C ILE A 419 -0.43 9.97 21.48
N TYR A 420 -0.93 8.84 21.99
CA TYR A 420 -1.86 7.96 21.32
C TYR A 420 -2.88 7.39 22.30
N ASP A 421 -4.12 7.40 21.87
CA ASP A 421 -5.21 6.70 22.56
C ASP A 421 -5.52 5.41 21.78
N SER A 422 -5.14 4.27 22.35
CA SER A 422 -5.35 2.95 21.75
C SER A 422 -6.82 2.50 21.76
N VAL A 423 -7.65 3.07 22.64
CA VAL A 423 -9.09 2.74 22.71
C VAL A 423 -9.82 3.40 21.55
N THR A 424 -9.54 4.68 21.30
CA THR A 424 -10.17 5.42 20.19
C THR A 424 -9.38 5.33 18.89
N GLY A 425 -8.15 4.80 18.92
CA GLY A 425 -7.22 4.71 17.79
C GLY A 425 -6.86 6.08 17.23
N LYS A 426 -6.82 7.13 18.06
CA LYS A 426 -6.60 8.52 17.64
C LYS A 426 -5.17 8.97 17.96
N ASN A 427 -4.57 9.65 16.98
CA ASN A 427 -3.30 10.34 17.15
C ASN A 427 -3.53 11.70 17.80
N LEU A 428 -2.89 11.95 18.95
CA LEU A 428 -2.96 13.22 19.66
C LEU A 428 -1.72 14.09 19.44
N GLY A 429 -0.72 13.63 18.68
CA GLY A 429 0.54 14.35 18.51
C GLY A 429 1.12 14.31 17.11
N GLU A 430 1.36 15.50 16.55
CA GLU A 430 2.06 15.70 15.28
C GLU A 430 2.97 16.96 15.28
N GLU A 431 3.46 17.38 16.45
CA GLU A 431 4.36 18.52 16.53
C GLU A 431 5.83 18.08 16.48
N ARG A 432 6.53 18.61 15.48
CA ARG A 432 7.81 18.07 14.98
C ARG A 432 8.97 18.85 15.60
N HIS A 433 9.14 18.70 16.91
CA HIS A 433 10.17 19.42 17.66
C HIS A 433 11.57 18.84 17.39
N HIS A 434 12.53 19.72 17.09
CA HIS A 434 13.94 19.35 17.08
C HIS A 434 14.40 19.19 18.53
N ILE A 435 14.99 18.05 18.90
CA ILE A 435 15.57 17.89 20.25
C ILE A 435 16.63 18.96 20.45
N PHE A 436 17.62 19.02 19.56
CA PHE A 436 18.59 20.10 19.46
C PHE A 436 18.06 21.14 18.46
N PRO A 437 17.59 22.31 18.91
CA PRO A 437 17.06 23.32 18.00
C PRO A 437 18.12 23.84 17.04
N ARG A 438 17.72 24.12 15.79
CA ARG A 438 18.62 24.63 14.74
C ARG A 438 19.52 25.78 15.21
N ARG A 439 18.95 26.79 15.89
CA ARG A 439 19.70 27.95 16.38
C ARG A 439 20.76 27.60 17.43
N VAL A 440 20.53 26.57 18.24
CA VAL A 440 21.50 26.08 19.23
C VAL A 440 22.67 25.41 18.51
N LEU A 441 22.35 24.59 17.50
CA LEU A 441 23.36 23.89 16.69
C LEU A 441 24.19 24.85 15.83
N GLU A 442 23.57 25.86 15.22
CA GLU A 442 24.26 26.90 14.43
C GLU A 442 25.28 27.65 15.30
N LYS A 443 24.94 27.97 16.55
CA LYS A 443 25.87 28.59 17.51
C LYS A 443 27.02 27.66 17.93
N ALA A 444 26.77 26.35 17.97
CA ALA A 444 27.78 25.33 18.27
C ALA A 444 28.64 24.94 17.05
N GLY A 445 28.47 25.60 15.90
CA GLY A 445 29.27 25.37 14.70
C GLY A 445 28.76 24.25 13.79
N PHE A 446 27.52 23.79 13.96
CA PHE A 446 26.89 22.80 13.08
C PHE A 446 25.95 23.46 12.06
N ASP A 447 26.23 23.26 10.77
CA ASP A 447 25.46 23.80 9.64
C ASP A 447 24.84 22.72 8.72
N ASP A 448 25.19 21.45 8.92
CA ASP A 448 24.65 20.32 8.14
C ASP A 448 23.15 20.16 8.35
N THR A 449 22.39 20.72 7.42
CA THR A 449 20.92 20.71 7.41
C THR A 449 20.36 19.29 7.33
N THR A 450 21.09 18.31 6.77
CA THR A 450 20.64 16.91 6.73
C THR A 450 20.66 16.31 8.13
N ARG A 451 21.75 16.50 8.88
CA ARG A 451 21.88 16.00 10.26
C ARG A 451 20.96 16.75 11.23
N ILE A 452 20.85 18.06 11.10
CA ILE A 452 19.93 18.88 11.91
C ILE A 452 18.49 18.37 11.77
N ASN A 453 18.08 18.01 10.55
CA ASN A 453 16.73 17.53 10.26
C ASN A 453 16.57 15.99 10.36
N ALA A 454 17.58 15.25 10.79
CA ALA A 454 17.54 13.80 10.90
C ALA A 454 16.46 13.35 11.90
N VAL A 455 15.89 12.17 11.67
CA VAL A 455 14.89 11.56 12.57
C VAL A 455 15.42 11.41 14.00
N ALA A 456 16.70 11.08 14.15
CA ALA A 456 17.35 10.98 15.45
C ALA A 456 17.45 12.33 16.20
N ASN A 457 17.21 13.48 15.55
CA ASN A 457 17.07 14.79 16.21
C ASN A 457 15.60 15.23 16.38
N ARG A 458 14.62 14.33 16.27
CA ARG A 458 13.19 14.68 16.40
C ARG A 458 12.56 14.08 17.65
N ALA A 459 11.74 14.88 18.32
CA ALA A 459 10.83 14.44 19.36
C ALA A 459 9.41 14.32 18.79
N ILE A 460 8.62 13.40 19.35
CA ILE A 460 7.21 13.22 19.03
C ILE A 460 6.42 13.88 20.16
N LEU A 461 5.76 15.00 19.86
CA LEU A 461 4.98 15.76 20.84
C LEU A 461 3.49 15.79 20.45
N GLY A 462 2.64 15.79 21.47
CA GLY A 462 1.19 15.98 21.39
C GLY A 462 0.83 17.35 20.83
N GLN A 463 1.59 18.35 21.27
CA GLN A 463 1.35 19.74 20.92
C GLN A 463 2.66 20.50 20.76
N ARG A 464 2.55 21.74 20.29
CA ARG A 464 3.73 22.59 20.11
C ARG A 464 4.35 22.84 21.48
N ALA A 465 5.66 22.62 21.59
CA ALA A 465 6.41 22.88 22.81
C ALA A 465 6.09 24.30 23.36
N PRO A 466 5.88 24.48 24.67
CA PRO A 466 5.63 25.80 25.24
C PRO A 466 6.73 26.79 24.85
N LYS A 467 6.38 28.08 24.74
CA LYS A 467 7.29 29.12 24.20
C LYS A 467 8.62 29.21 24.96
N GLU A 468 8.61 28.97 26.26
CA GLU A 468 9.81 28.96 27.11
C GLU A 468 10.83 27.88 26.72
N TYR A 469 10.40 26.71 26.25
CA TYR A 469 11.28 25.63 25.79
C TYR A 469 11.67 25.77 24.31
N GLN A 470 11.05 26.69 23.56
CA GLN A 470 11.35 26.87 22.14
C GLN A 470 12.72 27.53 21.95
N GLY A 471 13.72 26.73 21.58
CA GLY A 471 15.08 27.21 21.32
C GLY A 471 16.04 27.09 22.50
N MET A 472 15.62 26.45 23.60
CA MET A 472 16.50 26.06 24.70
C MET A 472 17.44 24.91 24.29
N SER A 473 18.58 24.83 24.98
CA SER A 473 19.51 23.71 24.82
C SER A 473 18.93 22.43 25.46
N PRO A 474 19.10 21.24 24.86
CA PRO A 474 18.71 19.97 25.49
C PRO A 474 19.34 19.76 26.86
N ALA A 475 20.55 20.27 27.08
CA ALA A 475 21.22 20.22 28.38
C ALA A 475 20.45 20.97 29.49
N GLU A 476 19.60 21.94 29.11
CA GLU A 476 18.80 22.74 30.04
C GLU A 476 17.43 22.09 30.28
N TYR A 477 16.70 21.72 29.22
CA TYR A 477 15.29 21.29 29.37
C TYR A 477 15.09 19.77 29.51
N LEU A 478 15.96 18.91 28.95
CA LEU A 478 15.79 17.47 29.10
C LEU A 478 15.89 16.97 30.56
N PRO A 479 16.74 17.54 31.44
CA PRO A 479 16.71 17.21 32.86
C PRO A 479 15.34 17.47 33.51
N GLU A 480 14.71 18.61 33.20
CA GLU A 480 13.37 18.94 33.72
C GLU A 480 12.32 17.96 33.17
N VAL A 481 12.40 17.58 31.90
CA VAL A 481 11.48 16.58 31.32
C VAL A 481 11.62 15.22 32.01
N ASP A 482 12.85 14.74 32.25
CA ASP A 482 13.09 13.45 32.92
C ASP A 482 12.61 13.47 34.38
N GLU A 483 12.70 14.62 35.06
CA GLU A 483 12.22 14.80 36.43
C GLU A 483 10.69 14.85 36.52
N HIS A 484 10.04 15.65 35.66
CA HIS A 484 8.58 15.84 35.69
C HIS A 484 7.82 14.68 35.03
N GLN A 485 8.41 14.05 34.03
CA GLN A 485 7.82 12.93 33.29
C GLN A 485 8.82 11.76 33.22
N PRO A 486 9.01 11.03 34.34
CA PRO A 486 9.88 9.86 34.36
C PRO A 486 9.47 8.89 33.25
N SER A 487 10.45 8.40 32.49
CA SER A 487 10.30 7.50 31.33
C SER A 487 9.91 8.13 29.98
N ALA A 488 9.47 9.39 29.90
CA ALA A 488 9.05 9.98 28.61
C ALA A 488 10.19 10.04 27.57
N LEU A 489 11.40 10.36 28.03
CA LEU A 489 12.60 10.39 27.19
C LEU A 489 12.99 8.98 26.70
N ARG A 490 12.95 7.97 27.60
CA ARG A 490 13.26 6.57 27.28
C ARG A 490 12.26 5.96 26.30
N ALA A 491 10.97 6.27 26.44
CA ALA A 491 9.92 5.81 25.53
C ALA A 491 10.16 6.25 24.08
N GLN A 492 10.85 7.39 23.88
CA GLN A 492 11.24 7.91 22.56
C GLN A 492 12.72 7.67 22.22
N SER A 493 13.37 6.72 22.88
CA SER A 493 14.76 6.30 22.64
C SER A 493 15.78 7.44 22.75
N VAL A 494 15.56 8.40 23.66
CA VAL A 494 16.55 9.44 23.96
C VAL A 494 17.67 8.84 24.83
N PRO A 495 18.95 9.00 24.45
CA PRO A 495 20.08 8.59 25.30
C PRO A 495 20.02 9.28 26.67
N MET A 496 20.10 8.49 27.74
CA MET A 496 20.00 9.01 29.11
C MET A 496 21.35 9.46 29.71
N ASP A 497 22.45 9.27 28.98
CA ASP A 497 23.74 9.88 29.34
C ASP A 497 23.66 11.40 29.14
N ARG A 498 23.57 12.15 30.25
CA ARG A 498 23.43 13.61 30.25
C ARG A 498 24.61 14.32 29.58
N ALA A 499 25.78 13.70 29.50
CA ALA A 499 26.92 14.28 28.77
C ALA A 499 26.61 14.44 27.27
N LEU A 500 25.73 13.61 26.71
CA LEU A 500 25.31 13.68 25.31
C LEU A 500 24.31 14.80 25.03
N TRP A 501 23.75 15.46 26.05
CA TRP A 501 22.76 16.52 25.86
C TRP A 501 23.39 17.88 25.53
N GLN A 502 24.73 17.97 25.58
CA GLN A 502 25.47 19.18 25.23
C GLN A 502 25.50 19.39 23.71
N PRO A 503 25.31 20.64 23.21
CA PRO A 503 25.35 20.93 21.77
C PRO A 503 26.62 20.45 21.07
N GLU A 504 27.76 20.51 21.74
CA GLU A 504 29.07 20.09 21.22
C GLU A 504 29.14 18.56 20.99
N ARG A 505 28.32 17.80 21.71
CA ARG A 505 28.21 16.33 21.61
C ARG A 505 27.09 15.89 20.65
N PHE A 506 26.55 16.80 19.83
CA PHE A 506 25.42 16.53 18.94
C PHE A 506 25.61 15.30 18.04
N LEU A 507 26.79 15.10 17.45
CA LEU A 507 27.04 13.94 16.58
C LEU A 507 27.04 12.62 17.35
N ASP A 508 27.59 12.62 18.56
CA ASP A 508 27.58 11.44 19.45
C ASP A 508 26.17 11.13 19.94
N PHE A 509 25.38 12.17 20.25
CA PHE A 509 23.96 12.03 20.57
C PHE A 509 23.20 11.36 19.43
N LEU A 510 23.41 11.82 18.19
CA LEU A 510 22.77 11.21 17.02
C LEU A 510 23.18 9.74 16.86
N ALA A 511 24.46 9.40 17.03
CA ALA A 511 24.93 8.03 16.93
C ALA A 511 24.27 7.14 18.00
N ALA A 512 24.32 7.55 19.27
CA ALA A 512 23.70 6.83 20.37
C ALA A 512 22.18 6.66 20.18
N ARG A 513 21.49 7.72 19.74
CA ARG A 513 20.04 7.68 19.51
C ARG A 513 19.66 6.80 18.32
N ARG A 514 20.44 6.78 17.24
CA ARG A 514 20.19 5.87 16.10
C ARG A 514 20.28 4.41 16.53
N ARG A 515 21.27 4.06 17.35
CA ARG A 515 21.39 2.72 17.93
C ARG A 515 20.18 2.34 18.77
N LEU A 516 19.79 3.19 19.72
CA LEU A 516 18.63 2.94 20.59
C LEU A 516 17.32 2.82 19.79
N LEU A 517 17.15 3.65 18.76
CA LEU A 517 16.00 3.57 17.86
C LEU A 517 15.99 2.26 17.06
N ALA A 518 17.13 1.81 16.55
CA ALA A 518 17.24 0.56 15.81
C ALA A 518 16.94 -0.66 16.71
N GLU A 519 17.53 -0.70 17.91
CA GLU A 519 17.25 -1.72 18.94
C GLU A 519 15.74 -1.74 19.27
N ALA A 520 15.15 -0.58 19.54
CA ALA A 520 13.73 -0.47 19.86
C ALA A 520 12.79 -0.95 18.75
N MET A 521 13.09 -0.63 17.49
CA MET A 521 12.30 -1.07 16.35
C MET A 521 12.44 -2.58 16.12
N ASN A 522 13.65 -3.12 16.23
CA ASN A 522 13.89 -4.55 16.07
C ASN A 522 13.18 -5.35 17.17
N GLU A 523 13.26 -4.92 18.43
CA GLU A 523 12.53 -5.51 19.55
C GLU A 523 11.01 -5.49 19.31
N PHE A 524 10.48 -4.35 18.87
CA PHE A 524 9.06 -4.22 18.55
C PHE A 524 8.63 -5.19 17.44
N ILE A 525 9.36 -5.25 16.33
CA ILE A 525 9.05 -6.16 15.21
C ILE A 525 9.20 -7.63 15.65
N ALA A 526 10.20 -7.95 16.47
CA ALA A 526 10.41 -9.29 17.01
C ALA A 526 9.28 -9.73 17.95
N GLY A 527 8.74 -8.82 18.76
CA GLY A 527 7.63 -9.10 19.68
C GLY A 527 6.31 -9.52 19.00
N TRP A 528 6.18 -9.30 17.69
CA TRP A 528 5.05 -9.82 16.91
C TRP A 528 5.19 -11.29 16.52
N LEU A 529 6.37 -11.90 16.69
CA LEU A 529 6.44 -13.36 16.62
C LEU A 529 5.68 -13.93 17.83
N PRO A 530 4.79 -14.92 17.63
CA PRO A 530 4.10 -15.55 18.74
C PRO A 530 5.13 -16.22 19.68
N GLU A 531 5.04 -15.95 20.99
CA GLU A 531 6.01 -16.42 22.00
C GLU A 531 6.04 -17.95 22.16
N LYS A 532 5.02 -18.64 21.64
CA LYS A 532 4.93 -20.09 21.41
C LYS A 532 4.06 -20.28 20.17
N GLU A 533 4.43 -21.22 19.29
CA GLU A 533 3.57 -21.63 18.19
C GLU A 533 2.15 -21.92 18.70
N ALA A 534 1.14 -21.61 17.88
CA ALA A 534 -0.22 -22.10 18.12
C ALA A 534 -0.14 -23.59 18.47
N ASP A 535 -0.92 -24.03 19.47
CA ASP A 535 -0.90 -25.40 20.00
C ASP A 535 -0.45 -26.41 18.91
N PRO A 536 0.79 -26.93 18.98
CA PRO A 536 1.36 -27.74 17.90
C PRO A 536 0.47 -28.92 17.52
N GLU A 537 -0.28 -29.44 18.51
CA GLU A 537 -1.31 -30.46 18.31
C GLU A 537 -2.42 -29.97 17.36
N GLN A 538 -2.96 -28.77 17.58
CA GLN A 538 -4.03 -28.20 16.78
C GLN A 538 -3.57 -27.86 15.35
N HIS A 539 -2.31 -27.45 15.18
CA HIS A 539 -1.72 -27.22 13.86
C HIS A 539 -1.62 -28.52 13.05
N VAL A 540 -1.09 -29.59 13.66
CA VAL A 540 -0.96 -30.89 12.98
C VAL A 540 -2.33 -31.49 12.67
N ARG A 541 -3.31 -31.35 13.59
CA ARG A 541 -4.70 -31.76 13.32
C ARG A 541 -5.32 -31.01 12.13
N ALA A 542 -5.03 -29.72 11.99
CA ALA A 542 -5.48 -28.94 10.83
C ALA A 542 -4.85 -29.45 9.53
N LEU A 543 -3.55 -29.79 9.54
CA LEU A 543 -2.87 -30.40 8.37
C LEU A 543 -3.52 -31.73 7.99
N ILE A 544 -3.77 -32.60 8.96
CA ILE A 544 -4.43 -33.90 8.73
C ILE A 544 -5.82 -33.71 8.11
N ALA A 545 -6.61 -32.74 8.60
CA ALA A 545 -7.95 -32.47 8.09
C ALA A 545 -7.98 -31.94 6.65
N VAL A 546 -6.92 -31.28 6.18
CA VAL A 546 -6.79 -30.83 4.78
C VAL A 546 -6.58 -32.00 3.82
N GLY A 547 -5.93 -33.07 4.29
CA GLY A 547 -5.59 -34.24 3.48
C GLY A 547 -4.36 -34.04 2.59
N GLU A 548 -3.91 -35.12 1.95
CA GLU A 548 -2.71 -35.09 1.09
C GLU A 548 -2.86 -34.15 -0.12
N SER A 549 -1.78 -33.41 -0.39
CA SER A 549 -1.72 -32.42 -1.46
C SER A 549 -0.33 -32.39 -2.13
N GLU A 550 -0.13 -31.48 -3.09
CA GLU A 550 1.18 -31.31 -3.73
C GLU A 550 2.30 -30.99 -2.73
N THR A 551 1.97 -30.38 -1.58
CA THR A 551 2.90 -29.95 -0.53
C THR A 551 2.65 -30.61 0.82
N LEU A 552 1.77 -31.61 0.91
CA LEU A 552 1.50 -32.37 2.15
C LEU A 552 1.37 -33.86 1.85
N GLU A 553 2.14 -34.71 2.53
CA GLU A 553 2.10 -36.17 2.37
C GLU A 553 2.00 -36.84 3.75
N PHE A 554 1.26 -37.95 3.84
CA PHE A 554 1.19 -38.79 5.02
C PHE A 554 1.92 -40.12 4.81
N LYS A 555 2.58 -40.60 5.86
CA LYS A 555 3.17 -41.93 5.91
C LYS A 555 2.87 -42.54 7.27
N SER A 556 2.33 -43.75 7.28
CA SER A 556 1.99 -44.44 8.53
C SER A 556 3.23 -44.74 9.38
N SER A 557 4.38 -44.95 8.74
CA SER A 557 5.61 -45.37 9.39
C SER A 557 6.85 -45.03 8.56
N LEU A 558 8.02 -44.95 9.21
CA LEU A 558 9.32 -44.83 8.54
C LEU A 558 9.84 -46.19 8.06
N ARG A 559 9.67 -47.25 8.86
CA ARG A 559 10.30 -48.57 8.59
C ARG A 559 9.52 -49.78 9.12
N TRP A 560 8.40 -49.59 9.78
CA TRP A 560 7.52 -50.66 10.26
C TRP A 560 6.37 -50.93 9.29
N ASP A 561 6.25 -52.17 8.82
CA ASP A 561 5.13 -52.56 7.98
C ASP A 561 3.97 -53.04 8.85
N HIS A 562 2.91 -52.22 8.96
CA HIS A 562 1.74 -52.55 9.78
C HIS A 562 0.92 -53.74 9.25
N ARG A 563 1.13 -54.19 8.00
CA ARG A 563 0.43 -55.36 7.45
C ARG A 563 1.20 -56.65 7.68
N GLU A 564 2.52 -56.58 7.57
CA GLU A 564 3.40 -57.74 7.74
C GLU A 564 4.00 -57.86 9.16
N GLU A 565 3.72 -56.89 10.03
CA GLU A 565 4.19 -56.80 11.43
C GLU A 565 5.69 -57.03 11.58
N ARG A 566 6.47 -56.43 10.67
CA ARG A 566 7.94 -56.55 10.65
C ARG A 566 8.61 -55.32 10.09
N VAL A 567 9.91 -55.21 10.34
CA VAL A 567 10.75 -54.17 9.73
C VAL A 567 10.79 -54.34 8.21
N ASN A 568 10.39 -53.29 7.50
CA ASN A 568 10.45 -53.19 6.05
C ASN A 568 11.30 -51.99 5.63
N LYS A 569 12.58 -52.24 5.34
CA LYS A 569 13.54 -51.21 4.91
C LYS A 569 13.13 -50.51 3.60
N ALA A 570 12.21 -51.07 2.82
CA ALA A 570 11.75 -50.40 1.61
C ALA A 570 10.94 -49.14 1.92
N LEU A 571 10.31 -49.06 3.10
CA LEU A 571 9.56 -47.88 3.55
C LEU A 571 10.46 -46.66 3.77
N GLU A 572 11.69 -46.87 4.26
CA GLU A 572 12.70 -45.80 4.37
C GLU A 572 12.91 -45.14 3.01
N GLY A 573 13.05 -45.95 1.97
CA GLY A 573 13.19 -45.48 0.59
C GLY A 573 11.95 -44.77 0.04
N VAL A 574 10.75 -45.03 0.57
CA VAL A 574 9.54 -44.27 0.19
C VAL A 574 9.58 -42.88 0.81
N VAL A 575 9.91 -42.77 2.09
CA VAL A 575 10.06 -41.48 2.80
C VAL A 575 11.12 -40.60 2.14
N VAL A 576 12.30 -41.18 1.85
CA VAL A 576 13.40 -40.47 1.16
C VAL A 576 12.96 -39.94 -0.20
N LYS A 577 12.25 -40.75 -0.99
CA LYS A 577 11.75 -40.31 -2.31
C LYS A 577 10.80 -39.14 -2.19
N THR A 578 9.85 -39.18 -1.25
CA THR A 578 8.92 -38.08 -1.02
C THR A 578 9.66 -36.80 -0.66
N LEU A 579 10.60 -36.87 0.27
CA LEU A 579 11.39 -35.70 0.69
C LEU A 579 12.23 -35.14 -0.46
N ALA A 580 12.87 -36.00 -1.26
CA ALA A 580 13.56 -35.57 -2.49
C ALA A 580 12.61 -34.91 -3.50
N GLY A 581 11.39 -35.44 -3.62
CA GLY A 581 10.34 -34.86 -4.46
C GLY A 581 9.96 -33.45 -4.02
N PHE A 582 9.85 -33.20 -2.71
CA PHE A 582 9.59 -31.87 -2.15
C PHE A 582 10.79 -30.93 -2.33
N LEU A 583 12.01 -31.39 -2.04
CA LEU A 583 13.25 -30.62 -2.19
C LEU A 583 13.46 -30.12 -3.63
N ASN A 584 13.13 -30.97 -4.61
CA ASN A 584 13.25 -30.65 -6.03
C ASN A 584 12.05 -29.88 -6.61
N ALA A 585 11.04 -29.58 -5.80
CA ALA A 585 9.82 -28.89 -6.22
C ALA A 585 9.62 -27.60 -5.39
N ALA A 586 8.42 -27.36 -4.87
CA ALA A 586 8.07 -26.16 -4.10
C ALA A 586 8.22 -26.32 -2.58
N GLY A 587 8.96 -27.34 -2.11
CA GLY A 587 8.97 -27.73 -0.70
C GLY A 587 7.68 -28.45 -0.28
N GLY A 588 7.49 -28.64 1.03
CA GLY A 588 6.30 -29.28 1.57
C GLY A 588 6.47 -29.81 2.99
N THR A 589 5.48 -30.54 3.46
CA THR A 589 5.44 -31.15 4.78
C THR A 589 5.16 -32.65 4.65
N LEU A 590 5.95 -33.48 5.33
CA LEU A 590 5.70 -34.90 5.50
C LEU A 590 5.30 -35.18 6.94
N LEU A 591 4.17 -35.86 7.15
CA LEU A 591 3.78 -36.39 8.46
C LEU A 591 4.02 -37.90 8.50
N ILE A 592 4.78 -38.36 9.49
CA ILE A 592 5.06 -39.78 9.75
C ILE A 592 4.35 -40.20 11.04
N GLY A 593 3.64 -41.33 11.00
CA GLY A 593 2.71 -41.77 12.04
C GLY A 593 1.24 -41.52 11.69
N VAL A 594 0.94 -41.15 10.44
CA VAL A 594 -0.43 -40.87 9.95
C VAL A 594 -0.69 -41.73 8.72
N ASP A 595 -1.80 -42.47 8.68
CA ASP A 595 -2.14 -43.28 7.51
C ASP A 595 -2.71 -42.44 6.35
N ASP A 596 -2.89 -43.07 5.19
CA ASP A 596 -3.43 -42.43 3.97
C ASP A 596 -4.86 -41.87 4.17
N GLY A 597 -5.58 -42.31 5.21
CA GLY A 597 -6.91 -41.83 5.58
C GLY A 597 -6.90 -40.71 6.62
N GLY A 598 -5.72 -40.30 7.11
CA GLY A 598 -5.57 -39.29 8.16
C GLY A 598 -5.71 -39.82 9.59
N ALA A 599 -5.77 -41.15 9.79
CA ALA A 599 -5.82 -41.72 11.13
C ALA A 599 -4.44 -41.71 11.79
N LEU A 600 -4.40 -41.44 13.09
CA LEU A 600 -3.18 -41.42 13.90
C LEU A 600 -2.74 -42.85 14.22
N VAL A 601 -1.67 -43.30 13.58
CA VAL A 601 -1.07 -44.63 13.77
C VAL A 601 0.03 -44.58 14.83
N GLY A 602 0.78 -43.46 14.87
CA GLY A 602 1.87 -43.22 15.80
C GLY A 602 3.18 -43.93 15.46
N LEU A 603 4.26 -43.56 16.17
CA LEU A 603 5.63 -44.05 15.92
C LEU A 603 6.11 -45.15 16.88
N ALA A 604 5.27 -45.64 17.79
CA ALA A 604 5.69 -46.63 18.80
C ALA A 604 6.27 -47.91 18.18
N ALA A 605 5.71 -48.37 17.06
CA ALA A 605 6.21 -49.53 16.35
C ALA A 605 7.57 -49.26 15.67
N ASP A 606 7.80 -48.06 15.15
CA ASP A 606 9.10 -47.65 14.64
C ASP A 606 10.14 -47.59 15.76
N TYR A 607 9.80 -46.98 16.90
CA TYR A 607 10.70 -46.84 18.06
C TYR A 607 11.21 -48.20 18.53
N ALA A 608 10.35 -49.22 18.59
CA ALA A 608 10.72 -50.57 19.01
C ALA A 608 11.80 -51.22 18.12
N THR A 609 11.99 -50.73 16.88
CA THR A 609 12.98 -51.26 15.93
C THR A 609 14.39 -50.64 16.10
N LEU A 610 14.53 -49.64 16.98
CA LEU A 610 15.73 -48.83 17.13
C LEU A 610 16.51 -49.18 18.41
N ASN A 611 17.80 -48.85 18.42
CA ASN A 611 18.65 -49.05 19.61
C ASN A 611 18.21 -48.15 20.78
N LYS A 612 17.80 -46.92 20.46
CA LYS A 612 17.20 -45.97 21.39
C LYS A 612 15.71 -45.86 20.99
N GLN A 613 14.83 -46.36 21.85
CA GLN A 613 13.41 -46.58 21.52
C GLN A 613 12.55 -45.36 21.88
N ASP A 614 12.92 -44.19 21.40
CA ASP A 614 12.27 -42.90 21.68
C ASP A 614 12.42 -41.92 20.50
N ARG A 615 11.90 -40.70 20.67
CA ARG A 615 11.95 -39.60 19.68
C ARG A 615 13.38 -39.32 19.20
N ASP A 616 14.33 -39.19 20.11
CA ASP A 616 15.73 -38.92 19.78
C ASP A 616 16.34 -40.06 18.95
N GLY A 617 16.04 -41.32 19.31
CA GLY A 617 16.50 -42.47 18.56
C GLY A 617 15.93 -42.53 17.14
N PHE A 618 14.64 -42.17 17.01
CA PHE A 618 13.97 -42.07 15.71
C PHE A 618 14.56 -40.95 14.87
N GLU A 619 14.75 -39.76 15.43
CA GLU A 619 15.33 -38.62 14.72
C GLU A 619 16.74 -38.94 14.23
N LEU A 620 17.58 -39.53 15.09
CA LEU A 620 18.92 -39.96 14.71
C LEU A 620 18.89 -40.98 13.58
N HIS A 621 17.97 -41.96 13.62
CA HIS A 621 17.82 -42.94 12.55
C HIS A 621 17.34 -42.28 11.24
N LEU A 622 16.36 -41.38 11.32
CA LEU A 622 15.86 -40.62 10.18
C LEU A 622 16.98 -39.79 9.55
N GLN A 623 17.73 -39.01 10.34
CA GLN A 623 18.87 -38.23 9.87
C GLN A 623 19.92 -39.12 9.18
N ASN A 624 20.23 -40.30 9.74
CA ASN A 624 21.16 -41.24 9.13
C ASN A 624 20.66 -41.77 7.77
N VAL A 625 19.35 -42.08 7.66
CA VAL A 625 18.73 -42.49 6.39
C VAL A 625 18.81 -41.37 5.35
N LEU A 626 18.51 -40.13 5.77
CA LEU A 626 18.53 -38.97 4.89
C LEU A 626 19.94 -38.61 4.44
N ALA A 627 20.92 -38.58 5.34
CA ALA A 627 22.31 -38.32 4.99
C ALA A 627 22.88 -39.39 4.04
N ARG A 628 22.51 -40.67 4.25
CA ARG A 628 22.90 -41.78 3.38
C ARG A 628 22.36 -41.65 1.97
N ASP A 629 21.08 -41.29 1.82
CA ASP A 629 20.39 -41.39 0.52
C ASP A 629 20.24 -40.04 -0.20
N LEU A 630 20.23 -38.90 0.51
CA LEU A 630 20.12 -37.53 -0.06
C LEU A 630 21.43 -36.74 0.01
N GLY A 631 22.40 -37.20 0.80
CA GLY A 631 23.64 -36.48 1.09
C GLY A 631 23.55 -35.55 2.31
N GLU A 632 24.70 -35.33 2.94
CA GLU A 632 24.81 -34.63 4.23
C GLU A 632 24.32 -33.18 4.14
N ALA A 633 24.70 -32.44 3.10
CA ALA A 633 24.30 -31.04 2.91
C ALA A 633 22.78 -30.87 2.75
N ALA A 634 22.11 -31.80 2.05
CA ALA A 634 20.66 -31.76 1.87
C ALA A 634 19.92 -32.10 3.17
N SER A 635 20.44 -33.07 3.93
CA SER A 635 19.85 -33.52 5.18
C SER A 635 19.86 -32.48 6.30
N SER A 636 20.83 -31.55 6.29
CA SER A 636 21.01 -30.57 7.36
C SER A 636 20.51 -29.16 7.05
N SER A 637 20.30 -28.82 5.77
CA SER A 637 20.12 -27.42 5.35
C SER A 637 18.70 -27.05 4.96
N PHE A 638 17.86 -28.03 4.59
CA PHE A 638 16.53 -27.78 4.02
C PHE A 638 15.40 -28.52 4.75
N LEU A 639 15.73 -29.28 5.80
CA LEU A 639 14.78 -30.13 6.52
C LEU A 639 14.72 -29.73 7.99
N THR A 640 13.52 -29.53 8.51
CA THR A 640 13.25 -29.32 9.94
C THR A 640 12.38 -30.46 10.45
N VAL A 641 12.83 -31.17 11.48
CA VAL A 641 12.11 -32.30 12.09
C VAL A 641 11.54 -31.86 13.43
N ASN A 642 10.23 -32.08 13.62
CA ASN A 642 9.51 -31.80 14.87
C ASN A 642 8.67 -33.00 15.27
N PHE A 643 8.50 -33.22 16.57
CA PHE A 643 7.64 -34.27 17.11
C PHE A 643 6.44 -33.67 17.84
N HIS A 644 5.27 -34.25 17.60
CA HIS A 644 4.01 -33.82 18.19
C HIS A 644 3.33 -35.02 18.84
N GLU A 645 2.85 -34.84 20.06
CA GLU A 645 2.05 -35.85 20.76
C GLU A 645 0.57 -35.52 20.57
N ILE A 646 -0.18 -36.42 19.94
CA ILE A 646 -1.59 -36.20 19.58
C ILE A 646 -2.38 -37.44 19.99
N ASP A 647 -3.36 -37.28 20.87
CA ASP A 647 -4.14 -38.41 21.44
C ASP A 647 -3.26 -39.53 22.03
N GLY A 648 -2.09 -39.17 22.58
CA GLY A 648 -1.11 -40.12 23.14
C GLY A 648 -0.27 -40.87 22.10
N GLN A 649 -0.35 -40.48 20.82
CA GLN A 649 0.49 -40.99 19.74
C GLN A 649 1.54 -39.95 19.33
N ASP A 650 2.78 -40.39 19.18
CA ASP A 650 3.84 -39.55 18.62
C ASP A 650 3.74 -39.49 17.10
N ILE A 651 3.75 -38.28 16.55
CA ILE A 651 3.77 -37.97 15.12
C ILE A 651 5.03 -37.16 14.80
N CYS A 652 5.77 -37.56 13.76
CA CYS A 652 6.93 -36.83 13.28
C CYS A 652 6.53 -35.96 12.09
N GLN A 653 6.72 -34.65 12.20
CA GLN A 653 6.58 -33.69 11.12
C GLN A 653 7.96 -33.36 10.55
N VAL A 654 8.13 -33.54 9.24
CA VAL A 654 9.31 -33.07 8.50
C VAL A 654 8.87 -31.95 7.57
N THR A 655 9.28 -30.73 7.88
CA THR A 655 9.07 -29.56 7.02
C THR A 655 10.25 -29.42 6.07
N VAL A 656 9.97 -29.26 4.79
CA VAL A 656 10.94 -29.27 3.68
C VAL A 656 10.90 -27.94 2.95
N GLU A 657 12.02 -27.23 2.96
CA GLU A 657 12.22 -26.05 2.12
C GLU A 657 12.65 -26.45 0.70
N PRO A 658 12.28 -25.70 -0.35
CA PRO A 658 12.80 -25.93 -1.70
C PRO A 658 14.32 -25.79 -1.72
N SER A 659 15.00 -26.74 -2.36
CA SER A 659 16.46 -26.70 -2.51
C SER A 659 16.89 -25.67 -3.56
N ASP A 660 18.03 -25.01 -3.33
CA ASP A 660 18.66 -24.09 -4.28
C ASP A 660 19.47 -24.80 -5.39
N HIS A 661 19.51 -26.13 -5.34
CA HIS A 661 20.09 -27.00 -6.36
C HIS A 661 19.35 -28.35 -6.44
N ALA A 662 19.59 -29.09 -7.52
CA ALA A 662 18.98 -30.40 -7.71
C ALA A 662 19.51 -31.43 -6.69
N ILE A 663 18.59 -32.10 -5.98
CA ILE A 663 18.87 -33.15 -5.01
C ILE A 663 18.61 -34.52 -5.63
N TYR A 664 19.64 -35.35 -5.70
CA TYR A 664 19.56 -36.70 -6.23
C TYR A 664 19.46 -37.70 -5.08
N VAL A 665 18.64 -38.73 -5.26
CA VAL A 665 18.58 -39.86 -4.34
C VAL A 665 19.54 -40.94 -4.84
N GLU A 666 20.46 -41.37 -3.99
CA GLU A 666 21.35 -42.50 -4.25
C GLU A 666 20.62 -43.83 -4.02
N TYR A 667 20.43 -44.61 -5.08
CA TYR A 667 19.80 -45.93 -4.98
C TYR A 667 20.50 -46.95 -5.86
N LYS A 668 21.05 -48.02 -5.26
CA LYS A 668 21.77 -49.10 -5.97
C LYS A 668 22.89 -48.58 -6.90
N ASN A 669 23.64 -47.56 -6.47
CA ASN A 669 24.68 -46.86 -7.24
C ASN A 669 24.18 -46.09 -8.47
N GLU A 670 22.90 -45.74 -8.52
CA GLU A 670 22.34 -44.80 -9.50
C GLU A 670 21.81 -43.56 -8.77
N ALA A 671 22.16 -42.38 -9.27
CA ALA A 671 21.65 -41.10 -8.82
C ALA A 671 20.34 -40.77 -9.55
N ILE A 672 19.23 -40.74 -8.81
CA ILE A 672 17.88 -40.55 -9.38
C ILE A 672 17.31 -39.20 -8.92
N LEU A 673 16.88 -38.37 -9.87
CA LEU A 673 16.16 -37.14 -9.58
C LEU A 673 14.66 -37.44 -9.45
N TYR A 674 14.09 -37.25 -8.26
CA TYR A 674 12.65 -37.39 -8.01
C TYR A 674 11.97 -36.03 -8.07
N LEU A 675 10.83 -35.94 -8.74
CA LEU A 675 10.01 -34.74 -8.82
C LEU A 675 8.58 -35.03 -8.38
N ARG A 676 8.04 -34.16 -7.53
CA ARG A 676 6.63 -34.13 -7.15
C ARG A 676 5.81 -33.45 -8.24
N VAL A 677 4.78 -34.12 -8.74
CA VAL A 677 3.81 -33.58 -9.71
C VAL A 677 2.41 -34.01 -9.27
N GLY A 678 1.57 -33.05 -8.85
CA GLY A 678 0.35 -33.40 -8.15
C GLY A 678 0.66 -34.07 -6.81
N ASN A 679 -0.11 -35.10 -6.45
CA ASN A 679 0.15 -35.91 -5.26
C ASN A 679 1.16 -37.05 -5.50
N LEU A 680 1.75 -37.16 -6.70
CA LEU A 680 2.65 -38.26 -7.05
C LEU A 680 4.12 -37.79 -7.09
N THR A 681 4.99 -38.53 -6.42
CA THR A 681 6.44 -38.40 -6.60
C THR A 681 6.92 -39.44 -7.60
N ARG A 682 7.54 -38.99 -8.70
CA ARG A 682 8.03 -39.87 -9.77
C ARG A 682 9.50 -39.61 -10.10
N PRO A 683 10.27 -40.65 -10.48
CA PRO A 683 11.63 -40.46 -10.98
C PRO A 683 11.57 -39.78 -12.36
N LEU A 684 12.45 -38.81 -12.59
CA LEU A 684 12.61 -38.19 -13.90
C LEU A 684 13.63 -38.96 -14.75
N PRO A 685 13.30 -39.35 -16.00
CA PRO A 685 14.28 -39.87 -16.94
C PRO A 685 15.43 -38.89 -17.14
N VAL A 686 16.66 -39.37 -17.36
CA VAL A 686 17.88 -38.55 -17.46
C VAL A 686 17.71 -37.33 -18.39
N LYS A 687 17.08 -37.52 -19.56
CA LYS A 687 16.84 -36.44 -20.52
C LYS A 687 15.91 -35.34 -19.96
N GLU A 688 14.86 -35.73 -19.25
CA GLU A 688 13.92 -34.79 -18.61
C GLU A 688 14.56 -34.12 -17.40
N ALA A 689 15.33 -34.88 -16.60
CA ALA A 689 16.05 -34.35 -15.45
C ALA A 689 17.03 -33.22 -15.86
N VAL A 690 17.83 -33.41 -16.92
CA VAL A 690 18.75 -32.38 -17.42
C VAL A 690 17.99 -31.12 -17.88
N GLN A 691 16.87 -31.29 -18.59
CA GLN A 691 16.05 -30.16 -19.03
C GLN A 691 15.39 -29.43 -17.86
N TYR A 692 14.89 -30.18 -16.88
CA TYR A 692 14.27 -29.64 -15.68
C TYR A 692 15.28 -28.83 -14.88
N VAL A 693 16.46 -29.40 -14.60
CA VAL A 693 17.51 -28.73 -13.84
C VAL A 693 17.96 -27.44 -14.52
N GLY A 694 18.15 -27.47 -15.85
CA GLY A 694 18.53 -26.29 -16.62
C GLY A 694 17.46 -25.18 -16.63
N ARG A 695 16.18 -25.52 -16.53
CA ARG A 695 15.09 -24.52 -16.44
C ARG A 695 14.86 -24.01 -15.03
N HIS A 696 14.98 -24.88 -14.04
CA HIS A 696 14.58 -24.59 -12.67
C HIS A 696 15.69 -23.92 -11.85
N TRP A 697 16.95 -24.35 -12.04
CA TRP A 697 18.12 -23.77 -11.36
C TRP A 697 19.17 -23.17 -12.31
N GLY A 698 19.03 -23.37 -13.62
CA GLY A 698 19.94 -22.78 -14.59
C GLY A 698 19.79 -21.27 -14.64
N LYS A 699 20.88 -20.54 -14.39
CA LYS A 699 20.96 -19.11 -14.71
C LYS A 699 20.79 -18.96 -16.23
N THR A 700 19.76 -18.25 -16.66
CA THR A 700 19.74 -17.64 -18.00
C THR A 700 20.98 -16.75 -18.09
N ALA A 701 21.96 -17.20 -18.87
CA ALA A 701 23.11 -16.39 -19.26
C ALA A 701 22.65 -15.17 -20.08
#